data_AF-A0A496V9P6-F1
#
_entry.id   AF-A0A496V9P6-F1
#
_cell.length_a   1.000
_cell.length_b   1.000
_cell.length_c   1.000
_cell.angle_alpha   90.00
_cell.angle_beta   90.00
_cell.angle_gamma   90.00
#
_symmetry.space_group_name_H-M   'P 1'
#
loop_
_entity.id
_entity.type
_entity.pdbx_description
1 polymer ?
#
loop_
_entity_poly.entity_id
_entity_poly.type
_entity_poly.pdbx_seq_one_letter_code
_entity_poly.pdbx_strand_id
1 'polypeptide(L)'
;MRINSDPDETLVLAVIGAPGCGKTTLLQHIALTFASKQQRRYGLSAYIPLLLFLRHHVQTIVNEAPVLADLAHAHFSETTKYPELNPPPNWFAQQLNNGKCMILLDGLDEVADLEQRRAVSEWVDQQIINYPRCRFIVTSRPQGYLTAPVERANVLEVQPFRAEQVRRFVHAWYLANEVLSFGSEDDGVRNKAKQEAEDLLQRLRNRPTLSALTVNPLLLTMIAMVHRYRGQLPGRRVELYAEICDVLLGHRRQAMGIQDTLTAFQKRVVLQPLAAEMMMRKCRDICTDDARPIIEGPLNSVGLVDEPVQQFLSDVQASSGLLLESEVGVWRFAHLTFQEYLAAAHFVEQQTALDWNEVVNNSWWHETLRLYAAQSDATRLARSCLDNNSVTALTLAADCLEEARSFSDVTVRNEVRARLIDDLESDEPQRRQLAAKVRLSQRLNSLQRVDEQREIGLEYISCAEYQLFLDDKRAEGEYYQPDHWTEYTFPNGTAQEPIRGVRAEDAELFCEWLTQRQGGEIHYRLPRPTEIRNYPSITVVNNLAAWCRENSENGDYSLNGLTKNEEANLHVKLEAISELPFDFHRARGLARAFALARDLALARDFARALDFAHDFARDLALVGTYLSDDIYRAIKEGNLQAAKQLAQAIQTESNPEQQRLGTWLYFLLECATATTPLKARQAWRKYSAKIAEYAWISYNELEKPKNNRPWRQRWLSRRSRIDYNEDKQDILNLYWWLQIVMAREEGKLSAWEGIRIVRERELL
;
A
#
# COMPACT_ATOMS: atom_id res chain seq x y z
N MET A 1 17.09 0.52 5.92
CA MET A 1 17.87 -0.09 4.81
C MET A 1 19.19 0.65 4.68
N ARG A 2 20.33 -0.02 4.85
CA ARG A 2 21.57 0.45 4.22
C ARG A 2 21.51 -0.03 2.79
N ILE A 3 21.12 0.86 1.88
CA ILE A 3 21.29 0.60 0.45
C ILE A 3 22.81 0.65 0.24
N ASN A 4 23.44 -0.53 0.12
CA ASN A 4 24.79 -0.64 -0.40
C ASN A 4 24.73 -0.19 -1.86
N SER A 5 24.80 1.11 -2.07
CA SER A 5 25.07 1.68 -3.39
C SER A 5 26.58 1.67 -3.57
N ASP A 6 27.02 1.24 -4.75
CA ASP A 6 28.36 1.51 -5.24
C ASP A 6 28.64 3.03 -5.04
N PRO A 7 29.83 3.45 -4.60
CA PRO A 7 30.15 4.87 -4.41
C PRO A 7 29.94 5.75 -5.67
N ASP A 8 29.74 5.15 -6.84
CA ASP A 8 29.46 5.81 -8.12
C ASP A 8 27.97 5.86 -8.55
N GLU A 9 27.02 5.27 -7.80
CA GLU A 9 25.58 5.40 -8.11
C GLU A 9 24.96 6.66 -7.49
N THR A 10 24.41 7.53 -8.34
CA THR A 10 23.64 8.71 -7.95
C THR A 10 22.37 8.27 -7.19
N LEU A 11 22.32 8.54 -5.88
CA LEU A 11 21.10 8.29 -5.10
C LEU A 11 20.11 9.45 -5.31
N VAL A 12 19.07 9.14 -6.07
CA VAL A 12 17.90 9.99 -6.30
C VAL A 12 16.70 9.34 -5.64
N LEU A 13 16.02 10.07 -4.77
CA LEU A 13 14.81 9.61 -4.08
C LEU A 13 13.63 10.51 -4.40
N ALA A 14 12.49 9.91 -4.73
CA ALA A 14 11.20 10.60 -4.77
C ALA A 14 10.36 10.13 -3.58
N VAL A 15 10.14 11.00 -2.59
CA VAL A 15 9.36 10.70 -1.39
C VAL A 15 7.91 11.14 -1.61
N ILE A 16 7.03 10.16 -1.86
CA ILE A 16 5.60 10.38 -2.07
C ILE A 16 4.79 10.11 -0.80
N GLY A 17 3.62 10.73 -0.67
CA GLY A 17 2.70 10.43 0.44
C GLY A 17 1.52 11.38 0.53
N ALA A 18 0.49 10.98 1.28
CA ALA A 18 -0.74 11.74 1.45
C ALA A 18 -0.52 13.18 1.99
N PRO A 19 -1.47 14.11 1.82
CA PRO A 19 -1.42 15.42 2.47
C PRO A 19 -1.28 15.30 3.99
N GLY A 20 -0.43 16.11 4.62
CA GLY A 20 -0.23 16.09 6.07
C GLY A 20 0.64 14.95 6.61
N CYS A 21 1.14 14.03 5.77
CA CYS A 21 2.00 12.92 6.22
C CYS A 21 3.42 13.34 6.69
N GLY A 22 3.77 14.62 6.56
CA GLY A 22 5.04 15.17 7.07
C GLY A 22 6.22 15.19 6.09
N LYS A 23 5.99 15.12 4.77
CA LYS A 23 7.06 15.22 3.74
C LYS A 23 7.93 16.47 3.88
N THR A 24 7.31 17.64 3.95
CA THR A 24 8.01 18.91 4.18
C THR A 24 8.78 18.90 5.49
N THR A 25 8.15 18.40 6.57
CA THR A 25 8.80 18.24 7.88
C THR A 25 9.99 17.29 7.83
N LEU A 26 9.92 16.22 7.04
CA LEU A 26 11.03 15.29 6.81
C LEU A 26 12.20 16.00 6.13
N LEU A 27 11.97 16.74 5.03
CA LEU A 27 13.03 17.49 4.36
C LEU A 27 13.64 18.56 5.26
N GLN A 28 12.83 19.31 6.00
CA GLN A 28 13.31 20.28 6.98
C GLN A 28 14.13 19.62 8.10
N HIS A 29 13.70 18.46 8.59
CA HIS A 29 14.43 17.70 9.60
C HIS A 29 15.77 17.18 9.08
N ILE A 30 15.82 16.74 7.82
CA ILE A 30 17.07 16.36 7.14
C ILE A 30 17.98 17.59 7.05
N ALA A 31 17.49 18.70 6.49
CA ALA A 31 18.26 19.94 6.37
C ALA A 31 18.83 20.38 7.72
N LEU A 32 18.01 20.41 8.77
CA LEU A 32 18.42 20.75 10.13
C LEU A 32 19.46 19.77 10.69
N THR A 33 19.28 18.47 10.48
CA THR A 33 20.23 17.44 10.93
C THR A 33 21.62 17.66 10.33
N PHE A 34 21.70 17.99 9.04
CA PHE A 34 22.96 18.27 8.35
C PHE A 34 23.55 19.63 8.77
N ALA A 35 22.72 20.67 8.85
CA ALA A 35 23.14 22.01 9.28
C ALA A 35 23.68 22.02 10.72
N SER A 36 23.05 21.27 11.63
CA SER A 36 23.48 21.10 13.02
C SER A 36 24.59 20.07 13.23
N LYS A 37 25.18 19.52 12.16
CA LYS A 37 26.24 18.51 12.18
C LYS A 37 25.88 17.21 12.94
N GLN A 38 24.59 16.87 13.02
CA GLN A 38 24.08 15.70 13.73
C GLN A 38 24.04 14.42 12.86
N GLN A 39 24.28 14.52 11.55
CA GLN A 39 24.24 13.40 10.60
C GLN A 39 25.20 12.25 10.96
N ARG A 40 26.28 12.53 11.71
CA ARG A 40 27.24 11.52 12.16
C ARG A 40 26.60 10.43 13.02
N ARG A 41 25.53 10.74 13.77
CA ARG A 41 24.80 9.74 14.59
C ARG A 41 24.13 8.67 13.73
N TYR A 42 23.95 8.93 12.44
CA TYR A 42 23.39 8.01 11.46
C TYR A 42 24.46 7.38 10.56
N GLY A 43 25.75 7.64 10.81
CA GLY A 43 26.85 7.15 9.98
C GLY A 43 26.92 7.77 8.58
N LEU A 44 26.37 8.98 8.39
CA LEU A 44 26.35 9.68 7.10
C LEU A 44 27.53 10.66 6.97
N SER A 45 28.04 10.81 5.74
CA SER A 45 29.01 11.84 5.39
C SER A 45 28.41 13.24 5.49
N ALA A 46 29.25 14.27 5.57
CA ALA A 46 28.78 15.65 5.61
C ALA A 46 28.42 16.13 4.19
N TYR A 47 27.19 16.64 4.05
CA TYR A 47 26.71 17.33 2.86
C TYR A 47 26.19 18.72 3.25
N ILE A 48 26.22 19.64 2.29
CA ILE A 48 25.58 20.95 2.38
C ILE A 48 24.13 20.79 1.91
N PRO A 49 23.13 20.93 2.80
CA PRO A 49 21.73 20.79 2.40
C PRO A 49 21.27 22.03 1.63
N LEU A 50 20.73 21.84 0.43
CA LEU A 50 20.09 22.88 -0.38
C LEU A 50 18.59 22.57 -0.42
N LEU A 51 17.82 23.23 0.46
CA LEU A 51 16.36 23.09 0.51
C LEU A 51 15.70 24.15 -0.37
N LEU A 52 15.05 23.72 -1.44
CA LEU A 52 14.31 24.57 -2.37
C LEU A 52 12.85 24.10 -2.43
N PHE A 53 11.92 25.03 -2.29
CA PHE A 53 10.49 24.76 -2.49
C PHE A 53 10.16 24.98 -3.96
N LEU A 54 9.80 23.92 -4.69
CA LEU A 54 9.62 23.98 -6.15
C LEU A 54 8.57 25.03 -6.56
N ARG A 55 7.52 25.22 -5.76
CA ARG A 55 6.49 26.25 -5.97
C ARG A 55 7.04 27.67 -6.15
N HIS A 56 8.17 28.02 -5.52
CA HIS A 56 8.76 29.36 -5.61
C HIS A 56 9.58 29.56 -6.89
N HIS A 57 9.88 28.48 -7.62
CA HIS A 57 10.81 28.48 -8.74
C HIS A 57 10.17 28.07 -10.07
N VAL A 58 8.87 27.76 -10.08
CA VAL A 58 8.17 27.27 -11.28
C VAL A 58 8.38 28.20 -12.47
N GLN A 59 8.12 29.50 -12.31
CA GLN A 59 8.21 30.45 -13.42
C GLN A 59 9.65 30.59 -13.94
N THR A 60 10.64 30.66 -13.05
CA THR A 60 12.05 30.69 -13.45
C THR A 60 12.45 29.41 -14.18
N ILE A 61 12.04 28.24 -13.68
CA ILE A 61 12.36 26.95 -14.30
C ILE A 61 11.72 26.83 -15.68
N VAL A 62 10.45 27.19 -15.82
CA VAL A 62 9.70 27.05 -17.08
C VAL A 62 10.19 28.05 -18.13
N ASN A 63 10.50 29.28 -17.74
CA ASN A 63 10.86 30.34 -18.70
C ASN A 63 12.34 30.34 -19.08
N GLU A 64 13.22 30.03 -18.13
CA GLU A 64 14.67 30.19 -18.30
C GLU A 64 15.43 28.86 -18.28
N ALA A 65 14.85 27.81 -17.70
CA ALA A 65 15.49 26.50 -17.49
C ALA A 65 16.94 26.61 -16.94
N PRO A 66 17.18 27.37 -15.87
CA PRO A 66 18.54 27.63 -15.38
C PRO A 66 19.20 26.35 -14.87
N VAL A 67 20.53 26.26 -14.88
CA VAL A 67 21.19 25.17 -14.14
C VAL A 67 20.99 25.35 -12.63
N LEU A 68 20.95 24.24 -11.88
CA LEU A 68 20.69 24.27 -10.44
C LEU A 68 21.61 25.22 -9.67
N ALA A 69 22.86 25.35 -10.10
CA ALA A 69 23.81 26.27 -9.49
C ALA A 69 23.36 27.73 -9.55
N ASP A 70 22.79 28.15 -10.69
CA ASP A 70 22.33 29.52 -10.90
C ASP A 70 21.03 29.77 -10.16
N LEU A 71 20.10 28.79 -10.18
CA LEU A 71 18.87 28.85 -9.38
C LEU A 71 19.18 28.98 -7.88
N ALA A 72 20.11 28.16 -7.37
CA ALA A 72 20.53 28.21 -5.98
C ALA A 72 21.24 29.53 -5.65
N HIS A 73 22.09 30.04 -6.55
CA HIS A 73 22.74 31.33 -6.34
C HIS A 73 21.73 32.46 -6.28
N ALA A 74 20.77 32.53 -7.21
CA ALA A 74 19.72 33.53 -7.22
C ALA A 74 18.88 33.46 -5.93
N HIS A 75 18.47 32.26 -5.52
CA HIS A 75 17.65 32.07 -4.33
C HIS A 75 18.37 32.46 -3.03
N PHE A 76 19.58 31.95 -2.81
CA PHE A 76 20.31 32.16 -1.55
C PHE A 76 21.07 33.48 -1.47
N SER A 77 21.17 34.24 -2.57
CA SER A 77 21.72 35.61 -2.58
C SER A 77 20.66 36.69 -2.39
N GLU A 78 19.38 36.31 -2.26
CA GLU A 78 18.28 37.25 -2.06
C GLU A 78 18.36 37.87 -0.66
N THR A 79 18.94 39.07 -0.57
CA THR A 79 19.27 39.74 0.70
C THR A 79 18.08 40.04 1.60
N THR A 80 16.87 40.11 1.05
CA THR A 80 15.63 40.25 1.82
C THR A 80 15.28 38.98 2.59
N LYS A 81 15.59 37.79 2.02
CA LYS A 81 15.31 36.48 2.63
C LYS A 81 16.46 36.00 3.48
N TYR A 82 17.69 36.25 3.02
CA TYR A 82 18.92 35.77 3.64
C TYR A 82 19.90 36.92 3.86
N PRO A 83 19.60 37.86 4.77
CA PRO A 83 20.43 39.06 4.96
C PRO A 83 21.87 38.73 5.41
N GLU A 84 22.08 37.56 6.02
CA GLU A 84 23.39 37.09 6.46
C GLU A 84 24.16 36.26 5.42
N LEU A 85 23.52 35.89 4.29
CA LEU A 85 24.16 35.11 3.23
C LEU A 85 24.66 36.03 2.11
N ASN A 86 25.94 35.91 1.81
CA ASN A 86 26.56 36.51 0.62
C ASN A 86 27.45 35.45 -0.06
N PRO A 87 26.85 34.45 -0.73
CA PRO A 87 27.61 33.37 -1.33
C PRO A 87 28.48 33.90 -2.49
N PRO A 88 29.79 33.57 -2.54
CA PRO A 88 30.65 34.03 -3.62
C PRO A 88 30.15 33.56 -5.01
N PRO A 89 30.48 34.29 -6.08
CA PRO A 89 30.21 33.84 -7.44
C PRO A 89 30.74 32.43 -7.67
N ASN A 90 29.98 31.59 -8.37
CA ASN A 90 30.29 30.20 -8.68
C ASN A 90 30.44 29.25 -7.47
N TRP A 91 30.17 29.69 -6.24
CA TRP A 91 30.32 28.83 -5.07
C TRP A 91 29.41 27.60 -5.15
N PHE A 92 28.14 27.77 -5.50
CA PHE A 92 27.21 26.65 -5.67
C PHE A 92 27.64 25.69 -6.78
N ALA A 93 28.07 26.21 -7.94
CA ALA A 93 28.59 25.40 -9.03
C ALA A 93 29.77 24.53 -8.57
N GLN A 94 30.71 25.09 -7.80
CA GLN A 94 31.84 24.33 -7.25
C GLN A 94 31.39 23.26 -6.25
N GLN A 95 30.47 23.57 -5.32
CA GLN A 95 30.02 22.57 -4.33
C GLN A 95 29.21 21.44 -4.97
N LEU A 96 28.32 21.77 -5.91
CA LEU A 96 27.52 20.81 -6.67
C LEU A 96 28.42 19.92 -7.53
N ASN A 97 29.35 20.50 -8.30
CA ASN A 97 30.28 19.71 -9.11
C ASN A 97 31.15 18.78 -8.26
N ASN A 98 31.56 19.20 -7.06
CA ASN A 98 32.35 18.39 -6.13
C ASN A 98 31.54 17.30 -5.39
N GLY A 99 30.22 17.19 -5.62
CA GLY A 99 29.37 16.21 -4.93
C GLY A 99 29.18 16.49 -3.44
N LYS A 100 29.36 17.75 -3.00
CA LYS A 100 29.27 18.12 -1.58
C LYS A 100 27.86 18.52 -1.15
N CYS A 101 26.90 18.53 -2.07
CA CYS A 101 25.55 19.00 -1.82
C CYS A 101 24.54 17.85 -1.71
N MET A 102 23.56 18.06 -0.83
CA MET A 102 22.32 17.29 -0.78
C MET A 102 21.18 18.21 -1.19
N ILE A 103 20.55 17.91 -2.32
CA ILE A 103 19.50 18.74 -2.92
C ILE A 103 18.16 18.21 -2.43
N LEU A 104 17.40 19.08 -1.78
CA LEU A 104 16.09 18.78 -1.21
C LEU A 104 15.06 19.64 -1.93
N LEU A 105 14.26 19.04 -2.80
CA LEU A 105 13.26 19.72 -3.62
C LEU A 105 11.87 19.39 -3.05
N ASP A 106 11.24 20.36 -2.40
CA ASP A 106 9.93 20.15 -1.76
C ASP A 106 8.78 20.52 -2.69
N GLY A 107 7.80 19.62 -2.81
CA GLY A 107 6.46 19.92 -3.30
C GLY A 107 6.31 19.99 -4.83
N LEU A 108 6.66 18.92 -5.55
CA LEU A 108 6.40 18.84 -7.00
C LEU A 108 4.89 18.91 -7.31
N ASP A 109 4.04 18.35 -6.45
CA ASP A 109 2.58 18.43 -6.57
C ASP A 109 2.01 19.84 -6.40
N GLU A 110 2.81 20.78 -5.91
CA GLU A 110 2.39 22.16 -5.67
C GLU A 110 2.36 23.00 -6.95
N VAL A 111 2.91 22.48 -8.06
CA VAL A 111 2.79 23.08 -9.39
C VAL A 111 1.41 22.72 -9.95
N ALA A 112 0.49 23.68 -10.00
CA ALA A 112 -0.91 23.40 -10.31
C ALA A 112 -1.16 23.07 -11.78
N ASP A 113 -0.46 23.73 -12.70
CA ASP A 113 -0.54 23.47 -14.14
C ASP A 113 0.25 22.21 -14.52
N LEU A 114 -0.36 21.35 -15.34
CA LEU A 114 0.22 20.05 -15.70
C LEU A 114 1.46 20.19 -16.57
N GLU A 115 1.45 21.10 -17.54
CA GLU A 115 2.58 21.29 -18.46
C GLU A 115 3.76 21.94 -17.74
N GLN A 116 3.50 22.92 -16.88
CA GLN A 116 4.54 23.47 -15.99
C GLN A 116 5.09 22.40 -15.04
N ARG A 117 4.25 21.53 -14.48
CA ARG A 117 4.70 20.44 -13.60
C ARG A 117 5.60 19.45 -14.36
N ARG A 118 5.25 19.11 -15.60
CA ARG A 118 6.08 18.28 -16.49
C ARG A 118 7.42 18.95 -16.78
N ALA A 119 7.41 20.22 -17.16
CA ALA A 119 8.63 21.00 -17.39
C ALA A 119 9.52 21.07 -16.15
N VAL A 120 8.94 21.23 -14.95
CA VAL A 120 9.69 21.18 -13.68
C VAL A 120 10.27 19.79 -13.43
N SER A 121 9.51 18.71 -13.69
CA SER A 121 10.02 17.33 -13.55
C SER A 121 11.18 17.05 -14.51
N GLU A 122 11.02 17.41 -15.79
CA GLU A 122 12.06 17.29 -16.81
C GLU A 122 13.31 18.10 -16.44
N TRP A 123 13.13 19.30 -15.92
CA TRP A 123 14.21 20.13 -15.42
C TRP A 123 14.96 19.44 -14.27
N VAL A 124 14.25 18.85 -13.31
CA VAL A 124 14.86 18.08 -12.21
C VAL A 124 15.67 16.90 -12.75
N ASP A 125 15.13 16.15 -13.71
CA ASP A 125 15.84 15.06 -14.38
C ASP A 125 17.13 15.54 -15.05
N GLN A 126 17.12 16.72 -15.69
CA GLN A 126 18.33 17.32 -16.25
C GLN A 126 19.34 17.71 -15.17
N GLN A 127 18.90 18.23 -14.01
CA GLN A 127 19.82 18.57 -12.93
C GLN A 127 20.46 17.33 -12.30
N ILE A 128 19.74 16.21 -12.23
CA ILE A 128 20.27 14.93 -11.79
C ILE A 128 21.40 14.47 -12.72
N ILE A 129 21.22 14.61 -14.04
CA ILE A 129 22.24 14.28 -15.05
C ILE A 129 23.46 15.20 -14.91
N ASN A 130 23.24 16.50 -14.70
CA ASN A 130 24.31 17.49 -14.59
C ASN A 130 25.16 17.32 -13.32
N TYR A 131 24.57 16.81 -12.23
CA TYR A 131 25.24 16.68 -10.93
C TYR A 131 25.18 15.24 -10.38
N PRO A 132 25.79 14.25 -11.06
CA PRO A 132 25.64 12.83 -10.71
C PRO A 132 26.30 12.46 -9.36
N ARG A 133 27.21 13.30 -8.85
CA ARG A 133 27.86 13.10 -7.54
C ARG A 133 27.04 13.64 -6.37
N CYS A 134 25.94 14.34 -6.65
CA CYS A 134 25.06 14.89 -5.62
C CYS A 134 23.92 13.93 -5.28
N ARG A 135 23.33 14.15 -4.10
CA ARG A 135 22.17 13.37 -3.61
C ARG A 135 20.92 14.21 -3.81
N PHE A 136 19.88 13.64 -4.43
CA PHE A 136 18.62 14.32 -4.70
C PHE A 136 17.48 13.68 -3.92
N ILE A 137 16.66 14.51 -3.26
CA ILE A 137 15.41 14.10 -2.64
C ILE A 137 14.31 15.05 -3.11
N VAL A 138 13.32 14.51 -3.82
CA VAL A 138 12.14 15.23 -4.28
C VAL A 138 10.94 14.77 -3.48
N THR A 139 10.03 15.66 -3.09
CA THR A 139 8.75 15.26 -2.47
C THR A 139 7.56 15.58 -3.36
N SER A 140 6.51 14.75 -3.27
CA SER A 140 5.25 14.99 -3.98
C SER A 140 4.07 14.27 -3.32
N ARG A 141 2.83 14.71 -3.57
CA ARG A 141 1.63 13.86 -3.40
C ARG A 141 1.60 12.75 -4.48
N PRO A 142 0.99 11.57 -4.21
CA PRO A 142 0.96 10.46 -5.15
C PRO A 142 0.41 10.85 -6.53
N GLN A 143 -0.76 11.51 -6.56
CA GLN A 143 -1.38 11.93 -7.82
C GLN A 143 -0.54 12.97 -8.58
N GLY A 144 0.04 13.94 -7.87
CA GLY A 144 0.92 14.94 -8.49
C GLY A 144 2.15 14.29 -9.13
N TYR A 145 2.74 13.28 -8.48
CA TYR A 145 3.89 12.56 -9.00
C TYR A 145 3.56 11.67 -10.19
N LEU A 146 2.43 10.94 -10.15
CA LEU A 146 2.01 10.06 -11.25
C LEU A 146 1.83 10.82 -12.56
N THR A 147 1.36 12.07 -12.50
CA THR A 147 1.16 12.91 -13.69
C THR A 147 2.45 13.50 -14.29
N ALA A 148 3.51 13.56 -13.49
CA ALA A 148 4.81 14.14 -13.85
C ALA A 148 5.92 13.46 -13.02
N PRO A 149 6.26 12.19 -13.33
CA PRO A 149 7.27 11.45 -12.57
C PRO A 149 8.67 11.97 -12.88
N VAL A 150 9.58 11.84 -11.89
CA VAL A 150 11.02 12.01 -12.10
C VAL A 150 11.58 10.64 -12.48
N GLU A 151 12.05 10.48 -13.72
CA GLU A 151 12.31 9.16 -14.31
C GLU A 151 13.44 8.40 -13.57
N ARG A 152 14.43 9.13 -13.06
CA ARG A 152 15.63 8.56 -12.42
C ARG A 152 15.49 8.34 -10.91
N ALA A 153 14.32 8.62 -10.33
CA ALA A 153 14.15 8.59 -8.89
C ALA A 153 13.65 7.22 -8.38
N ASN A 154 14.30 6.72 -7.33
CA ASN A 154 13.74 5.63 -6.54
C ASN A 154 12.57 6.16 -5.71
N VAL A 155 11.37 5.66 -5.98
CA VAL A 155 10.14 6.12 -5.32
C VAL A 155 10.00 5.46 -3.95
N LEU A 156 9.87 6.28 -2.92
CA LEU A 156 9.60 5.87 -1.54
C LEU A 156 8.25 6.45 -1.11
N GLU A 157 7.41 5.64 -0.49
CA GLU A 157 6.14 6.11 0.06
C GLU A 157 6.21 6.27 1.58
N VAL A 158 5.83 7.45 2.07
CA VAL A 158 5.69 7.72 3.50
C VAL A 158 4.52 6.91 4.04
N GLN A 159 4.84 5.91 4.85
CA GLN A 159 3.86 5.04 5.47
C GLN A 159 3.09 5.76 6.60
N PRO A 160 1.83 5.37 6.87
CA PRO A 160 1.05 5.89 7.98
C PRO A 160 1.72 5.62 9.34
N PHE A 161 1.43 6.45 10.36
CA PHE A 161 1.94 6.20 11.71
C PHE A 161 1.41 4.88 12.29
N ARG A 162 2.32 4.11 12.90
CA ARG A 162 2.00 2.97 13.75
C ARG A 162 1.51 3.43 15.12
N ALA A 163 0.79 2.58 15.84
CA ALA A 163 0.35 2.83 17.22
C ALA A 163 1.44 3.43 18.11
N GLU A 164 2.61 2.80 18.14
CA GLU A 164 3.73 3.23 18.95
C GLU A 164 4.22 4.63 18.56
N GLN A 165 4.20 4.96 17.27
CA GLN A 165 4.57 6.27 16.76
C GLN A 165 3.53 7.33 17.14
N VAL A 166 2.23 7.01 17.07
CA VAL A 166 1.15 7.88 17.56
C VAL A 166 1.32 8.15 19.05
N ARG A 167 1.49 7.11 19.87
CA ARG A 167 1.70 7.24 21.31
C ARG A 167 2.92 8.10 21.63
N ARG A 168 4.06 7.80 21.00
CA ARG A 168 5.30 8.58 21.17
C ARG A 168 5.11 10.04 20.76
N PHE A 169 4.40 10.28 19.65
CA PHE A 169 4.09 11.62 19.18
C PHE A 169 3.23 12.38 20.19
N VAL A 170 2.14 11.79 20.69
CA VAL A 170 1.23 12.44 21.65
C VAL A 170 1.98 12.81 22.94
N HIS A 171 2.76 11.88 23.52
CA HIS A 171 3.55 12.19 24.72
C HIS A 171 4.57 13.30 24.47
N ALA A 172 5.32 13.24 23.36
CA ALA A 172 6.31 14.25 23.02
C ALA A 172 5.67 15.63 22.77
N TRP A 173 4.50 15.66 22.13
CA TRP A 173 3.76 16.88 21.83
C TRP A 173 3.27 17.56 23.11
N TYR A 174 2.65 16.80 24.03
CA TYR A 174 2.20 17.35 25.31
C TYR A 174 3.36 17.86 26.15
N LEU A 175 4.46 17.09 26.24
CA LEU A 175 5.64 17.53 26.97
C LEU A 175 6.21 18.83 26.38
N ALA A 176 6.38 18.90 25.06
CA ALA A 176 6.90 20.11 24.40
C ALA A 176 6.01 21.33 24.65
N ASN A 177 4.69 21.17 24.58
CA ASN A 177 3.76 22.29 24.80
C ASN A 177 3.67 22.71 26.27
N GLU A 178 3.72 21.78 27.23
CA GLU A 178 3.78 22.16 28.65
C GLU A 178 5.10 22.88 28.98
N VAL A 179 6.25 22.39 28.47
CA VAL A 179 7.55 23.08 28.65
C VAL A 179 7.51 24.49 28.06
N LEU A 180 6.89 24.69 26.89
CA LEU A 180 6.71 26.01 26.30
C LEU A 180 5.79 26.93 27.12
N SER A 181 4.73 26.40 27.74
CA SER A 181 3.80 27.19 28.57
C SER A 181 4.40 27.59 29.93
N PHE A 182 5.21 26.73 30.55
CA PHE A 182 5.76 26.97 31.90
C PHE A 182 7.22 27.47 31.89
N GLY A 183 7.89 27.47 30.75
CA GLY A 183 9.26 27.97 30.58
C GLY A 183 10.35 27.12 31.25
N SER A 184 10.01 25.97 31.82
CA SER A 184 10.95 25.01 32.41
C SER A 184 10.41 23.59 32.38
N GLU A 185 11.31 22.61 32.45
CA GLU A 185 10.99 21.18 32.47
C GLU A 185 11.18 20.65 33.90
N ASP A 186 10.13 20.68 34.72
CA ASP A 186 10.09 20.08 36.06
C ASP A 186 9.24 18.79 36.11
N ASP A 187 9.32 18.06 37.22
CA ASP A 187 8.59 16.80 37.39
C ASP A 187 7.05 16.99 37.38
N GLY A 188 6.56 18.16 37.80
CA GLY A 188 5.14 18.51 37.76
C GLY A 188 4.63 18.68 36.33
N VAL A 189 5.38 19.41 35.51
CA VAL A 189 5.18 19.62 34.08
C VAL A 189 5.18 18.28 33.33
N ARG A 190 6.17 17.41 33.62
CA ARG A 190 6.23 16.06 33.03
C ARG A 190 5.01 15.22 33.40
N ASN A 191 4.60 15.23 34.68
CA ASN A 191 3.47 14.44 35.15
C ASN A 191 2.15 14.92 34.54
N LYS A 192 1.93 16.23 34.48
CA LYS A 192 0.74 16.82 33.85
C LYS A 192 0.69 16.51 32.35
N ALA A 193 1.80 16.70 31.63
CA ALA A 193 1.89 16.34 30.22
C ALA A 193 1.57 14.85 29.98
N LYS A 194 2.04 13.97 30.85
CA LYS A 194 1.75 12.53 30.78
C LYS A 194 0.27 12.23 31.03
N GLN A 195 -0.36 12.86 32.02
CA GLN A 195 -1.78 12.66 32.33
C GLN A 195 -2.68 13.07 31.16
N GLU A 196 -2.47 14.26 30.59
CA GLU A 196 -3.23 14.76 29.45
C GLU A 196 -3.02 13.93 28.19
N ALA A 197 -1.79 13.45 27.96
CA ALA A 197 -1.48 12.54 26.86
C ALA A 197 -2.23 11.21 26.99
N GLU A 198 -2.26 10.60 28.17
CA GLU A 198 -2.97 9.33 28.41
C GLU A 198 -4.49 9.52 28.32
N ASP A 199 -5.06 10.64 28.78
CA ASP A 199 -6.48 10.96 28.59
C ASP A 199 -6.85 11.03 27.10
N LEU A 200 -6.04 11.72 26.28
CA LEU A 200 -6.26 11.77 24.83
C LEU A 200 -6.22 10.38 24.21
N LEU A 201 -5.20 9.58 24.51
CA LEU A 201 -5.05 8.22 23.98
C LEU A 201 -6.23 7.33 24.38
N GLN A 202 -6.70 7.43 25.62
CA GLN A 202 -7.89 6.70 26.09
C GLN A 202 -9.15 7.09 25.32
N ARG A 203 -9.36 8.38 25.04
CA ARG A 203 -10.52 8.85 24.27
C ARG A 203 -10.46 8.43 22.81
N LEU A 204 -9.28 8.42 22.21
CA LEU A 204 -9.06 7.94 20.84
C LEU A 204 -9.40 6.45 20.70
N ARG A 205 -9.03 5.62 21.69
CA ARG A 205 -9.38 4.19 21.71
C ARG A 205 -10.88 3.95 21.64
N ASN A 206 -11.65 4.78 22.35
CA ASN A 206 -13.11 4.67 22.41
C ASN A 206 -13.82 5.22 21.16
N ARG A 207 -13.09 5.79 20.18
CA ARG A 207 -13.65 6.44 18.99
C ARG A 207 -12.94 5.97 17.70
N PRO A 208 -13.37 4.84 17.12
CA PRO A 208 -12.72 4.22 15.96
C PRO A 208 -12.51 5.19 14.79
N THR A 209 -13.53 6.00 14.48
CA THR A 209 -13.51 6.96 13.36
C THR A 209 -12.43 8.02 13.53
N LEU A 210 -12.19 8.51 14.75
CA LEU A 210 -11.10 9.45 15.01
C LEU A 210 -9.75 8.76 15.12
N SER A 211 -9.69 7.55 15.68
CA SER A 211 -8.47 6.76 15.75
C SER A 211 -7.89 6.52 14.35
N ALA A 212 -8.74 6.25 13.36
CA ALA A 212 -8.33 6.11 11.97
C ALA A 212 -7.63 7.36 11.39
N LEU A 213 -7.89 8.56 11.94
CA LEU A 213 -7.24 9.80 11.51
C LEU A 213 -5.85 10.00 12.12
N THR A 214 -5.53 9.31 13.22
CA THR A 214 -4.27 9.50 13.97
C THR A 214 -3.04 9.02 13.22
N VAL A 215 -3.24 8.18 12.21
CA VAL A 215 -2.17 7.70 11.32
C VAL A 215 -1.56 8.84 10.49
N ASN A 216 -2.27 9.97 10.36
CA ASN A 216 -1.81 11.19 9.72
C ASN A 216 -1.27 12.18 10.79
N PRO A 217 0.03 12.52 10.79
CA PRO A 217 0.65 13.40 11.78
C PRO A 217 -0.02 14.76 11.92
N LEU A 218 -0.49 15.35 10.82
CA LEU A 218 -1.19 16.63 10.85
C LEU A 218 -2.52 16.51 11.60
N LEU A 219 -3.34 15.50 11.26
CA LEU A 219 -4.62 15.28 11.91
C LEU A 219 -4.44 14.92 13.39
N LEU A 220 -3.41 14.13 13.71
CA LEU A 220 -3.05 13.83 15.10
C LEU A 220 -2.68 15.11 15.87
N THR A 221 -1.94 16.03 15.25
CA THR A 221 -1.62 17.33 15.84
C THR A 221 -2.87 18.16 16.07
N MET A 222 -3.80 18.19 15.11
CA MET A 222 -5.08 18.89 15.23
C MET A 222 -5.93 18.30 16.36
N ILE A 223 -6.02 16.98 16.45
CA ILE A 223 -6.73 16.27 17.51
C ILE A 223 -6.14 16.61 18.88
N ALA A 224 -4.82 16.55 19.03
CA ALA A 224 -4.15 16.90 20.28
C ALA A 224 -4.40 18.37 20.68
N MET A 225 -4.41 19.27 19.69
CA MET A 225 -4.70 20.68 19.90
C MET A 225 -6.15 20.92 20.29
N VAL A 226 -7.14 20.36 19.58
CA VAL A 226 -8.56 20.45 19.96
C VAL A 226 -8.78 19.89 21.36
N HIS A 227 -8.21 18.72 21.67
CA HIS A 227 -8.32 18.10 22.98
C HIS A 227 -7.83 19.04 24.10
N ARG A 228 -6.62 19.58 23.95
CA ARG A 228 -6.01 20.50 24.92
C ARG A 228 -6.86 21.75 25.17
N TYR A 229 -7.51 22.30 24.14
CA TYR A 229 -8.22 23.59 24.26
C TYR A 229 -9.73 23.48 24.50
N ARG A 230 -10.37 22.37 24.10
CA ARG A 230 -11.82 22.16 24.23
C ARG A 230 -12.20 21.08 25.24
N GLY A 231 -11.26 20.21 25.61
CA GLY A 231 -11.53 19.07 26.49
C GLY A 231 -12.52 18.06 25.92
N GLN A 232 -12.82 18.12 24.62
CA GLN A 232 -13.69 17.19 23.89
C GLN A 232 -13.05 16.88 22.53
N LEU A 233 -13.53 15.81 21.89
CA LEU A 233 -13.09 15.43 20.55
C LEU A 233 -14.31 15.46 19.60
N PRO A 234 -14.12 15.78 18.31
CA PRO A 234 -15.19 15.76 17.30
C PRO A 234 -15.61 14.33 16.93
N GLY A 235 -16.68 14.16 16.15
CA GLY A 235 -17.11 12.85 15.63
C GLY A 235 -16.59 12.56 14.21
N ARG A 236 -16.44 13.61 13.38
CA ARG A 236 -16.02 13.52 11.97
C ARG A 236 -14.77 14.34 11.68
N ARG A 237 -14.04 13.96 10.60
CA ARG A 237 -12.87 14.71 10.11
C ARG A 237 -13.21 16.17 9.76
N VAL A 238 -14.36 16.42 9.16
CA VAL A 238 -14.81 17.78 8.82
C VAL A 238 -15.10 18.64 10.05
N GLU A 239 -15.63 18.03 11.11
CA GLU A 239 -15.86 18.70 12.40
C GLU A 239 -14.53 19.03 13.09
N LEU A 240 -13.53 18.13 12.98
CA LEU A 240 -12.18 18.41 13.45
C LEU A 240 -11.58 19.66 12.80
N TYR A 241 -11.75 19.82 11.48
CA TYR A 241 -11.29 21.02 10.79
C TYR A 241 -12.06 22.29 11.21
N ALA A 242 -13.36 22.17 11.46
CA ALA A 242 -14.15 23.28 11.99
C ALA A 242 -13.66 23.71 13.38
N GLU A 243 -13.55 22.75 14.30
CA GLU A 243 -13.16 22.99 15.68
C GLU A 243 -11.74 23.54 15.79
N ILE A 244 -10.80 23.02 14.99
CA ILE A 244 -9.42 23.51 15.01
C ILE A 244 -9.30 24.93 14.47
N CYS A 245 -10.07 25.30 13.44
CA CYS A 245 -10.12 26.67 12.94
C CYS A 245 -10.64 27.61 14.04
N ASP A 246 -11.69 27.21 14.75
CA ASP A 246 -12.24 28.00 15.86
C ASP A 246 -11.27 28.11 17.05
N VAL A 247 -10.53 27.03 17.35
CA VAL A 247 -9.49 27.04 18.40
C VAL A 247 -8.36 27.98 18.02
N LEU A 248 -7.85 27.88 16.79
CA LEU A 248 -6.77 28.73 16.30
C LEU A 248 -7.19 30.20 16.24
N LEU A 249 -8.38 30.50 15.72
CA LEU A 249 -8.85 31.88 15.55
C LEU A 249 -9.32 32.54 16.86
N GLY A 250 -9.70 31.77 17.88
CA GLY A 250 -10.33 32.32 19.09
C GLY A 250 -9.61 32.09 20.42
N HIS A 251 -9.00 30.91 20.65
CA HIS A 251 -8.69 30.47 22.02
C HIS A 251 -7.22 30.68 22.43
N ARG A 252 -6.29 30.80 21.48
CA ARG A 252 -4.84 30.83 21.80
C ARG A 252 -4.43 32.07 22.60
N ARG A 253 -4.96 33.26 22.30
CA ARG A 253 -4.70 34.50 23.06
C ARG A 253 -5.56 34.66 24.30
N GLN A 254 -6.80 34.16 24.29
CA GLN A 254 -7.67 34.14 25.48
C GLN A 254 -7.07 33.27 26.59
N ALA A 255 -6.47 32.12 26.25
CA ALA A 255 -5.71 31.30 27.18
C ALA A 255 -4.44 31.99 27.73
N MET A 256 -3.95 33.03 27.03
CA MET A 256 -2.84 33.89 27.45
C MET A 256 -3.31 35.20 28.12
N GLY A 257 -4.62 35.35 28.38
CA GLY A 257 -5.21 36.53 29.05
C GLY A 257 -5.32 37.80 28.20
N ILE A 258 -5.15 37.71 26.88
CA ILE A 258 -5.20 38.85 25.95
C ILE A 258 -6.58 38.90 25.28
N GLN A 259 -7.29 40.04 25.39
CA GLN A 259 -8.56 40.27 24.68
C GLN A 259 -8.30 40.52 23.19
N ASP A 260 -8.96 39.73 22.34
CA ASP A 260 -8.93 39.88 20.90
C ASP A 260 -10.00 40.88 20.45
N THR A 261 -9.70 41.72 19.47
CA THR A 261 -10.65 42.71 18.91
C THR A 261 -11.77 42.05 18.09
N LEU A 262 -11.47 40.91 17.46
CA LEU A 262 -12.44 40.12 16.68
C LEU A 262 -12.65 38.73 17.26
N THR A 263 -13.89 38.28 17.22
CA THR A 263 -14.24 36.88 17.52
C THR A 263 -13.72 35.92 16.44
N ALA A 264 -13.57 34.63 16.78
CA ALA A 264 -13.20 33.60 15.82
C ALA A 264 -14.13 33.56 14.60
N PHE A 265 -15.44 33.75 14.82
CA PHE A 265 -16.44 33.81 13.76
C PHE A 265 -16.19 34.99 12.80
N GLN A 266 -15.94 36.19 13.33
CA GLN A 266 -15.64 37.36 12.50
C GLN A 266 -14.35 37.19 11.70
N LYS A 267 -13.28 36.66 12.31
CA LYS A 267 -12.04 36.36 11.58
C LYS A 267 -12.29 35.35 10.45
N ARG A 268 -13.13 34.34 10.69
CA ARG A 268 -13.50 33.34 9.68
C ARG A 268 -14.26 33.94 8.49
N VAL A 269 -15.20 34.85 8.72
CA VAL A 269 -15.93 35.58 7.66
C VAL A 269 -14.97 36.28 6.70
N VAL A 270 -13.85 36.80 7.20
CA VAL A 270 -12.82 37.47 6.39
C VAL A 270 -11.88 36.47 5.70
N LEU A 271 -11.50 35.38 6.37
CA LEU A 271 -10.52 34.42 5.86
C LEU A 271 -11.09 33.40 4.86
N GLN A 272 -12.39 33.10 4.94
CA GLN A 272 -13.08 32.23 3.98
C GLN A 272 -12.99 32.70 2.52
N PRO A 273 -13.36 33.96 2.18
CA PRO A 273 -13.23 34.46 0.81
C PRO A 273 -11.76 34.54 0.36
N LEU A 274 -10.83 34.88 1.26
CA LEU A 274 -9.39 34.84 0.96
C LEU A 274 -8.94 33.43 0.56
N ALA A 275 -9.30 32.42 1.34
CA ALA A 275 -8.97 31.03 1.04
C ALA A 275 -9.59 30.55 -0.28
N ALA A 276 -10.86 30.90 -0.52
CA ALA A 276 -11.57 30.57 -1.76
C ALA A 276 -10.89 31.18 -2.98
N GLU A 277 -10.54 32.46 -2.92
CA GLU A 277 -9.85 33.14 -4.02
C GLU A 277 -8.44 32.57 -4.25
N MET A 278 -7.67 32.28 -3.20
CA MET A 278 -6.38 31.61 -3.34
C MET A 278 -6.50 30.23 -3.99
N MET A 279 -7.55 29.46 -3.63
CA MET A 279 -7.84 28.18 -4.29
C MET A 279 -8.20 28.37 -5.77
N MET A 280 -9.02 29.38 -6.11
CA MET A 280 -9.40 29.71 -7.49
C MET A 280 -8.20 30.13 -8.33
N ARG A 281 -7.29 30.94 -7.77
CA ARG A 281 -6.00 31.33 -8.38
C ARG A 281 -4.97 30.20 -8.39
N LYS A 282 -5.28 29.04 -7.79
CA LYS A 282 -4.38 27.89 -7.61
C LYS A 282 -3.05 28.29 -6.96
N CYS A 283 -3.09 29.22 -6.00
CA CYS A 283 -1.93 29.71 -5.28
C CYS A 283 -2.02 29.36 -3.79
N ARG A 284 -0.85 29.35 -3.14
CA ARG A 284 -0.72 29.16 -1.68
C ARG A 284 -0.17 30.37 -0.96
N ASP A 285 0.37 31.31 -1.72
CA ASP A 285 0.96 32.54 -1.25
C ASP A 285 0.22 33.68 -1.97
N ILE A 286 -0.09 34.74 -1.25
CA ILE A 286 -0.77 35.93 -1.78
C ILE A 286 -0.13 37.18 -1.20
N CYS A 287 0.21 38.15 -2.05
CA CYS A 287 0.75 39.41 -1.56
C CYS A 287 -0.37 40.28 -0.94
N THR A 288 0.00 41.21 -0.06
CA THR A 288 -0.95 42.10 0.61
C THR A 288 -1.81 42.90 -0.37
N ASP A 289 -1.23 43.32 -1.49
CA ASP A 289 -1.96 44.10 -2.50
C ASP A 289 -3.00 43.27 -3.25
N ASP A 290 -2.73 41.99 -3.49
CA ASP A 290 -3.68 41.03 -4.07
C ASP A 290 -4.74 40.59 -3.05
N ALA A 291 -4.37 40.49 -1.77
CA ALA A 291 -5.27 40.12 -0.68
C ALA A 291 -6.28 41.24 -0.38
N ARG A 292 -5.85 42.51 -0.49
CA ARG A 292 -6.64 43.69 -0.16
C ARG A 292 -8.04 43.71 -0.79
N PRO A 293 -8.21 43.63 -2.14
CA PRO A 293 -9.53 43.70 -2.75
C PRO A 293 -10.46 42.54 -2.35
N ILE A 294 -9.91 41.44 -1.83
CA ILE A 294 -10.68 40.26 -1.42
C ILE A 294 -11.24 40.44 -0.01
N ILE A 295 -10.44 41.00 0.90
CA ILE A 295 -10.76 41.00 2.33
C ILE A 295 -11.25 42.36 2.87
N GLU A 296 -11.05 43.47 2.14
CA GLU A 296 -11.48 44.81 2.57
C GLU A 296 -13.00 44.90 2.77
N GLY A 297 -13.79 44.37 1.83
CA GLY A 297 -15.26 44.27 1.97
C GLY A 297 -15.69 43.43 3.19
N PRO A 298 -15.22 42.18 3.32
CA PRO A 298 -15.46 41.35 4.50
C PRO A 298 -15.02 41.99 5.83
N LEU A 299 -13.89 42.69 5.89
CA LEU A 299 -13.41 43.40 7.09
C LEU A 299 -14.38 44.50 7.52
N ASN A 300 -14.83 45.33 6.58
CA ASN A 300 -15.84 46.35 6.83
C ASN A 300 -17.14 45.73 7.38
N SER A 301 -17.54 44.56 6.87
CA SER A 301 -18.76 43.88 7.31
C SER A 301 -18.70 43.36 8.76
N VAL A 302 -17.51 43.10 9.30
CA VAL A 302 -17.32 42.62 10.69
C VAL A 302 -17.00 43.74 11.68
N GLY A 303 -17.03 44.99 11.25
CA GLY A 303 -16.90 46.18 12.10
C GLY A 303 -15.51 46.79 12.19
N LEU A 304 -14.55 46.33 11.39
CA LEU A 304 -13.22 46.96 11.27
C LEU A 304 -13.19 47.85 10.02
N VAL A 305 -13.75 49.05 10.15
CA VAL A 305 -13.79 50.05 9.08
C VAL A 305 -12.45 50.81 9.04
N ASP A 306 -11.85 50.94 7.86
CA ASP A 306 -10.58 51.63 7.60
C ASP A 306 -9.31 51.01 8.22
N GLU A 307 -9.39 49.80 8.77
CA GLU A 307 -8.20 49.10 9.27
C GLU A 307 -7.34 48.59 8.10
N PRO A 308 -6.01 48.83 8.09
CA PRO A 308 -5.15 48.32 7.04
C PRO A 308 -5.20 46.78 6.98
N VAL A 309 -5.43 46.24 5.79
CA VAL A 309 -5.41 44.78 5.52
C VAL A 309 -4.15 44.10 6.07
N GLN A 310 -2.98 44.75 5.93
CA GLN A 310 -1.72 44.27 6.48
C GLN A 310 -1.77 44.08 8.01
N GLN A 311 -2.44 44.99 8.72
CA GLN A 311 -2.57 44.95 10.17
C GLN A 311 -3.41 43.73 10.58
N PHE A 312 -4.58 43.54 9.96
CA PHE A 312 -5.41 42.37 10.20
C PHE A 312 -4.66 41.04 9.96
N LEU A 313 -3.95 40.92 8.84
CA LEU A 313 -3.19 39.71 8.51
C LEU A 313 -2.07 39.44 9.54
N SER A 314 -1.36 40.50 9.96
CA SER A 314 -0.34 40.43 11.00
C SER A 314 -0.94 40.03 12.36
N ASP A 315 -2.12 40.53 12.69
CA ASP A 315 -2.83 40.20 13.92
C ASP A 315 -3.34 38.76 13.90
N VAL A 316 -3.84 38.26 12.77
CA VAL A 316 -4.19 36.83 12.61
C VAL A 316 -2.96 35.95 12.76
N GLN A 317 -1.83 36.29 12.15
CA GLN A 317 -0.57 35.55 12.32
C GLN A 317 -0.14 35.52 13.79
N ALA A 318 -0.10 36.68 14.46
CA ALA A 318 0.34 36.80 15.84
C ALA A 318 -0.62 36.17 16.86
N SER A 319 -1.93 36.13 16.56
CA SER A 319 -2.96 35.58 17.46
C SER A 319 -3.20 34.09 17.28
N SER A 320 -3.25 33.61 16.03
CA SER A 320 -3.66 32.24 15.71
C SER A 320 -2.50 31.36 15.24
N GLY A 321 -1.59 31.92 14.44
CA GLY A 321 -0.66 31.13 13.64
C GLY A 321 -1.33 30.33 12.52
N LEU A 322 -2.60 30.62 12.19
CA LEU A 322 -3.31 30.03 11.04
C LEU A 322 -2.82 30.60 9.72
N LEU A 323 -2.43 31.88 9.72
CA LEU A 323 -1.69 32.54 8.64
C LEU A 323 -0.24 32.73 9.06
N LEU A 324 0.66 32.68 8.07
CA LEU A 324 2.08 32.95 8.20
C LEU A 324 2.47 33.94 7.10
N GLU A 325 3.29 34.91 7.46
CA GLU A 325 4.03 35.74 6.51
C GLU A 325 5.23 34.91 6.02
N SER A 326 5.21 34.49 4.75
CA SER A 326 6.28 33.68 4.15
C SER A 326 7.42 34.54 3.63
N GLU A 327 7.09 35.72 3.15
CA GLU A 327 8.01 36.79 2.74
C GLU A 327 7.38 38.13 3.16
N VAL A 328 8.15 39.21 3.22
CA VAL A 328 7.63 40.53 3.62
C VAL A 328 6.44 40.90 2.73
N GLY A 329 5.24 41.01 3.32
CA GLY A 329 3.99 41.31 2.62
C GLY A 329 3.42 40.16 1.78
N VAL A 330 3.90 38.92 1.97
CA VAL A 330 3.40 37.71 1.30
C VAL A 330 2.89 36.73 2.35
N TRP A 331 1.63 36.33 2.18
CA TRP A 331 0.86 35.60 3.18
C TRP A 331 0.46 34.22 2.69
N ARG A 332 0.47 33.25 3.61
CA ARG A 332 -0.04 31.90 3.37
C ARG A 332 -0.74 31.32 4.58
N PHE A 333 -1.63 30.36 4.35
CA PHE A 333 -2.09 29.50 5.43
C PHE A 333 -0.96 28.60 5.92
N ALA A 334 -0.89 28.39 7.23
CA ALA A 334 0.14 27.59 7.89
C ALA A 334 0.19 26.15 7.38
N HIS A 335 -0.95 25.65 6.88
CA HIS A 335 -1.04 24.41 6.15
C HIS A 335 -2.12 24.51 5.06
N LEU A 336 -1.89 23.90 3.89
CA LEU A 336 -2.82 23.94 2.76
C LEU A 336 -4.22 23.43 3.14
N THR A 337 -4.32 22.44 4.03
CA THR A 337 -5.62 21.92 4.48
C THR A 337 -6.52 22.96 5.16
N PHE A 338 -5.95 24.00 5.78
CA PHE A 338 -6.76 25.08 6.33
C PHE A 338 -7.33 25.96 5.22
N GLN A 339 -6.53 26.25 4.19
CA GLN A 339 -6.99 26.92 2.97
C GLN A 339 -8.07 26.07 2.28
N GLU A 340 -7.83 24.77 2.12
CA GLU A 340 -8.76 23.82 1.48
C GLU A 340 -10.10 23.76 2.25
N TYR A 341 -10.07 23.72 3.59
CA TYR A 341 -11.27 23.72 4.44
C TYR A 341 -12.05 25.04 4.40
N LEU A 342 -11.36 26.18 4.57
CA LEU A 342 -12.01 27.50 4.57
C LEU A 342 -12.61 27.82 3.20
N ALA A 343 -11.93 27.44 2.11
CA ALA A 343 -12.46 27.54 0.77
C ALA A 343 -13.70 26.65 0.58
N ALA A 344 -13.64 25.39 1.02
CA ALA A 344 -14.80 24.50 0.96
C ALA A 344 -16.02 25.08 1.72
N ALA A 345 -15.80 25.60 2.93
CA ALA A 345 -16.85 26.25 3.71
C ALA A 345 -17.42 27.48 2.98
N HIS A 346 -16.57 28.31 2.37
CA HIS A 346 -17.00 29.45 1.55
C HIS A 346 -17.90 29.04 0.38
N PHE A 347 -17.49 28.02 -0.39
CA PHE A 347 -18.28 27.55 -1.55
C PHE A 347 -19.62 26.94 -1.15
N VAL A 348 -19.69 26.29 0.01
CA VAL A 348 -20.96 25.78 0.56
C VAL A 348 -21.87 26.93 0.99
N GLU A 349 -21.34 27.91 1.73
CA GLU A 349 -22.12 29.04 2.26
C GLU A 349 -22.64 29.97 1.16
N GLN A 350 -21.80 30.28 0.16
CA GLN A 350 -22.13 31.20 -0.94
C GLN A 350 -22.80 30.52 -2.14
N GLN A 351 -22.90 29.18 -2.14
CA GLN A 351 -23.39 28.39 -3.28
C GLN A 351 -22.66 28.74 -4.60
N THR A 352 -21.35 28.99 -4.51
CA THR A 352 -20.52 29.42 -5.64
C THR A 352 -20.62 28.44 -6.81
N ALA A 353 -20.81 28.96 -8.02
CA ALA A 353 -20.77 28.16 -9.24
C ALA A 353 -19.31 27.82 -9.58
N LEU A 354 -18.92 26.56 -9.36
CA LEU A 354 -17.64 26.01 -9.79
C LEU A 354 -17.76 25.41 -11.20
N ASP A 355 -16.72 25.55 -12.02
CA ASP A 355 -16.60 24.74 -13.24
C ASP A 355 -16.20 23.32 -12.87
N TRP A 356 -17.21 22.46 -12.71
CA TRP A 356 -17.03 21.09 -12.26
C TRP A 356 -16.10 20.27 -13.16
N ASN A 357 -16.09 20.50 -14.47
CA ASN A 357 -15.25 19.73 -15.39
C ASN A 357 -13.77 20.01 -15.18
N GLU A 358 -13.43 21.27 -14.88
CA GLU A 358 -12.06 21.66 -14.58
C GLU A 358 -11.62 21.14 -13.20
N VAL A 359 -12.47 21.33 -12.17
CA VAL A 359 -12.03 21.08 -10.79
C VAL A 359 -11.95 19.60 -10.45
N VAL A 360 -12.84 18.72 -10.96
CA VAL A 360 -12.85 17.29 -10.57
C VAL A 360 -11.68 16.50 -11.14
N ASN A 361 -11.10 16.94 -12.25
CA ASN A 361 -9.94 16.30 -12.87
C ASN A 361 -8.62 16.82 -12.34
N ASN A 362 -8.64 17.88 -11.54
CA ASN A 362 -7.43 18.54 -11.06
C ASN A 362 -7.18 18.18 -9.59
N SER A 363 -6.06 17.51 -9.33
CA SER A 363 -5.65 17.07 -8.00
C SER A 363 -5.53 18.20 -6.97
N TRP A 364 -5.36 19.46 -7.42
CA TRP A 364 -5.37 20.65 -6.57
C TRP A 364 -6.67 20.79 -5.76
N TRP A 365 -7.81 20.47 -6.36
CA TRP A 365 -9.13 20.67 -5.75
C TRP A 365 -9.61 19.48 -4.93
N HIS A 366 -8.94 18.34 -5.02
CA HIS A 366 -9.44 17.06 -4.53
C HIS A 366 -9.87 17.12 -3.05
N GLU A 367 -9.00 17.62 -2.16
CA GLU A 367 -9.31 17.71 -0.73
C GLU A 367 -10.39 18.77 -0.44
N THR A 368 -10.35 19.92 -1.11
CA THR A 368 -11.42 20.94 -1.01
C THR A 368 -12.78 20.38 -1.41
N LEU A 369 -12.84 19.59 -2.49
CA LEU A 369 -14.08 18.98 -2.97
C LEU A 369 -14.59 17.87 -2.04
N ARG A 370 -13.69 17.10 -1.40
CA ARG A 370 -14.05 16.17 -0.31
C ARG A 370 -14.63 16.89 0.90
N LEU A 371 -13.97 17.96 1.34
CA LEU A 371 -14.44 18.78 2.46
C LEU A 371 -15.74 19.53 2.12
N TYR A 372 -15.94 19.90 0.86
CA TYR A 372 -17.21 20.42 0.34
C TYR A 372 -18.30 19.36 0.46
N ALA A 373 -18.08 18.16 -0.10
CA ALA A 373 -19.02 17.03 -0.03
C ALA A 373 -19.37 16.65 1.42
N ALA A 374 -18.41 16.72 2.35
CA ALA A 374 -18.63 16.44 3.76
C ALA A 374 -19.51 17.48 4.48
N GLN A 375 -19.67 18.69 3.91
CA GLN A 375 -20.47 19.80 4.47
C GLN A 375 -21.80 19.99 3.74
N SER A 376 -21.91 19.59 2.47
CA SER A 376 -23.06 19.81 1.60
C SER A 376 -23.59 18.53 0.93
N ASP A 377 -24.58 18.68 0.07
CA ASP A 377 -25.04 17.61 -0.81
C ASP A 377 -24.01 17.34 -1.93
N ALA A 378 -23.53 16.10 -2.02
CA ALA A 378 -22.48 15.69 -2.95
C ALA A 378 -23.01 15.30 -4.34
N THR A 379 -24.33 15.35 -4.58
CA THR A 379 -24.97 14.86 -5.81
C THR A 379 -24.38 15.49 -7.09
N ARG A 380 -24.22 16.82 -7.13
CA ARG A 380 -23.70 17.52 -8.32
C ARG A 380 -22.23 17.19 -8.58
N LEU A 381 -21.43 17.12 -7.52
CA LEU A 381 -20.02 16.76 -7.59
C LEU A 381 -19.86 15.31 -8.10
N ALA A 382 -20.59 14.37 -7.52
CA ALA A 382 -20.54 12.97 -7.91
C ALA A 382 -20.97 12.75 -9.38
N ARG A 383 -22.02 13.44 -9.84
CA ARG A 383 -22.43 13.40 -11.26
C ARG A 383 -21.33 13.93 -12.17
N SER A 384 -20.70 15.05 -11.82
CA SER A 384 -19.59 15.60 -12.59
C SER A 384 -18.39 14.66 -12.64
N CYS A 385 -18.10 13.94 -11.55
CA CYS A 385 -17.04 12.93 -11.53
C CYS A 385 -17.35 11.75 -12.46
N LEU A 386 -18.61 11.28 -12.48
CA LEU A 386 -19.07 10.22 -13.38
C LEU A 386 -18.96 10.65 -14.85
N ASP A 387 -19.38 11.86 -15.17
CA ASP A 387 -19.38 12.40 -16.54
C ASP A 387 -17.93 12.51 -17.09
N ASN A 388 -16.98 12.93 -16.24
CA ASN A 388 -15.58 13.07 -16.64
C ASN A 388 -14.84 11.73 -16.74
N ASN A 389 -15.19 10.77 -15.89
CA ASN A 389 -14.72 9.39 -15.99
C ASN A 389 -13.18 9.23 -16.05
N SER A 390 -12.42 10.11 -15.41
CA SER A 390 -10.97 9.98 -15.25
C SER A 390 -10.63 9.25 -13.96
N VAL A 391 -9.42 8.68 -13.84
CA VAL A 391 -8.95 8.05 -12.58
C VAL A 391 -9.02 9.05 -11.42
N THR A 392 -8.65 10.32 -11.66
CA THR A 392 -8.72 11.39 -10.66
C THR A 392 -10.15 11.66 -10.21
N ALA A 393 -11.07 11.80 -11.16
CA ALA A 393 -12.48 12.08 -10.88
C ALA A 393 -13.18 10.91 -10.17
N LEU A 394 -12.91 9.67 -10.57
CA LEU A 394 -13.47 8.48 -9.94
C LEU A 394 -12.91 8.26 -8.53
N THR A 395 -11.64 8.61 -8.28
CA THR A 395 -11.08 8.61 -6.93
C THR A 395 -11.84 9.59 -6.03
N LEU A 396 -12.09 10.81 -6.52
CA LEU A 396 -12.87 11.81 -5.80
C LEU A 396 -14.31 11.35 -5.56
N ALA A 397 -14.95 10.72 -6.56
CA ALA A 397 -16.29 10.17 -6.42
C ALA A 397 -16.37 9.08 -5.33
N ALA A 398 -15.36 8.20 -5.28
CA ALA A 398 -15.24 7.17 -4.26
C ALA A 398 -15.10 7.78 -2.85
N ASP A 399 -14.21 8.76 -2.69
CA ASP A 399 -14.03 9.47 -1.42
C ASP A 399 -15.32 10.18 -0.98
N CYS A 400 -16.05 10.79 -1.93
CA CYS A 400 -17.34 11.42 -1.65
C CYS A 400 -18.41 10.42 -1.20
N LEU A 401 -18.42 9.19 -1.72
CA LEU A 401 -19.36 8.15 -1.29
C LEU A 401 -19.20 7.80 0.20
N GLU A 402 -17.98 7.88 0.72
CA GLU A 402 -17.65 7.58 2.11
C GLU A 402 -17.87 8.79 3.04
N GLU A 403 -17.45 9.98 2.62
CA GLU A 403 -17.36 11.14 3.52
C GLU A 403 -18.53 12.13 3.42
N ALA A 404 -19.36 12.07 2.37
CA ALA A 404 -20.38 13.08 2.11
C ALA A 404 -21.41 13.23 3.23
N ARG A 405 -21.96 14.44 3.38
CA ARG A 405 -23.05 14.70 4.32
C ARG A 405 -24.34 14.02 3.88
N SER A 406 -24.68 14.14 2.60
CA SER A 406 -25.90 13.60 2.02
C SER A 406 -25.79 13.49 0.49
N PHE A 407 -26.65 12.66 -0.09
CA PHE A 407 -26.96 12.62 -1.51
C PHE A 407 -28.45 12.84 -1.66
N SER A 408 -28.89 13.95 -2.26
CA SER A 408 -30.31 14.17 -2.57
C SER A 408 -30.82 13.23 -3.65
N ASP A 409 -29.96 12.88 -4.62
CA ASP A 409 -30.26 11.89 -5.66
C ASP A 409 -29.57 10.54 -5.37
N VAL A 410 -30.35 9.56 -4.94
CA VAL A 410 -29.86 8.22 -4.61
C VAL A 410 -29.42 7.46 -5.86
N THR A 411 -29.93 7.80 -7.06
CA THR A 411 -29.54 7.10 -8.29
C THR A 411 -28.08 7.37 -8.62
N VAL A 412 -27.63 8.63 -8.50
CA VAL A 412 -26.22 9.03 -8.71
C VAL A 412 -25.31 8.28 -7.75
N ARG A 413 -25.70 8.16 -6.48
CA ARG A 413 -24.94 7.40 -5.49
C ARG A 413 -24.75 5.94 -5.91
N ASN A 414 -25.81 5.32 -6.43
CA ASN A 414 -25.77 3.94 -6.90
C ASN A 414 -24.97 3.79 -8.21
N GLU A 415 -25.01 4.79 -9.08
CA GLU A 415 -24.25 4.82 -10.34
C GLU A 415 -22.74 4.92 -10.08
N VAL A 416 -22.29 5.77 -9.14
CA VAL A 416 -20.86 5.79 -8.72
C VAL A 416 -20.44 4.42 -8.20
N ARG A 417 -21.28 3.76 -7.39
CA ARG A 417 -20.98 2.41 -6.89
C ARG A 417 -20.89 1.38 -8.02
N ALA A 418 -21.84 1.40 -8.96
CA ALA A 418 -21.84 0.52 -10.11
C ALA A 418 -20.59 0.74 -10.96
N ARG A 419 -20.21 2.00 -11.20
CA ARG A 419 -19.00 2.35 -11.95
C ARG A 419 -17.73 1.84 -11.31
N LEU A 420 -17.59 2.00 -9.98
CA LEU A 420 -16.44 1.47 -9.24
C LEU A 420 -16.41 -0.06 -9.25
N ILE A 421 -17.57 -0.71 -9.30
CA ILE A 421 -17.67 -2.16 -9.45
C ILE A 421 -17.21 -2.60 -10.84
N ASP A 422 -17.68 -1.94 -11.90
CA ASP A 422 -17.31 -2.25 -13.28
C ASP A 422 -15.79 -2.05 -13.49
N ASP A 423 -15.23 -1.01 -12.88
CA ASP A 423 -13.80 -0.70 -12.97
C ASP A 423 -12.91 -1.76 -12.30
N LEU A 424 -13.45 -2.65 -11.45
CA LEU A 424 -12.69 -3.80 -10.93
C LEU A 424 -12.19 -4.70 -12.08
N GLU A 425 -12.93 -4.78 -13.19
CA GLU A 425 -12.62 -5.59 -14.37
C GLU A 425 -12.06 -4.73 -15.53
N SER A 426 -11.73 -3.46 -15.29
CA SER A 426 -11.23 -2.55 -16.33
C SER A 426 -9.94 -3.08 -16.98
N ASP A 427 -9.72 -2.88 -18.27
CA ASP A 427 -8.42 -3.18 -18.89
C ASP A 427 -7.28 -2.27 -18.41
N GLU A 428 -7.63 -1.09 -17.87
CA GLU A 428 -6.67 -0.11 -17.36
C GLU A 428 -6.23 -0.46 -15.92
N PRO A 429 -4.94 -0.79 -15.68
CA PRO A 429 -4.48 -1.25 -14.36
C PRO A 429 -4.74 -0.24 -13.24
N GLN A 430 -4.64 1.06 -13.53
CA GLN A 430 -4.86 2.12 -12.54
C GLN A 430 -6.32 2.17 -12.05
N ARG A 431 -7.29 1.99 -12.96
CA ARG A 431 -8.72 1.91 -12.60
C ARG A 431 -9.04 0.67 -11.78
N ARG A 432 -8.53 -0.49 -12.20
CA ARG A 432 -8.68 -1.75 -11.42
C ARG A 432 -8.13 -1.60 -10.02
N GLN A 433 -6.92 -1.07 -9.89
CA GLN A 433 -6.27 -0.91 -8.59
C GLN A 433 -7.03 0.08 -7.70
N LEU A 434 -7.55 1.18 -8.27
CA LEU A 434 -8.38 2.14 -7.54
C LEU A 434 -9.68 1.47 -7.05
N ALA A 435 -10.42 0.84 -7.96
CA ALA A 435 -11.67 0.14 -7.65
C ALA A 435 -11.48 -0.92 -6.55
N ALA A 436 -10.41 -1.70 -6.64
CA ALA A 436 -10.07 -2.71 -5.64
C ALA A 436 -9.73 -2.07 -4.27
N LYS A 437 -8.99 -0.94 -4.25
CA LYS A 437 -8.69 -0.21 -3.01
C LYS A 437 -9.96 0.31 -2.33
N VAL A 438 -10.89 0.85 -3.12
CA VAL A 438 -12.18 1.35 -2.60
C VAL A 438 -13.02 0.21 -2.06
N ARG A 439 -13.11 -0.91 -2.78
CA ARG A 439 -13.82 -2.11 -2.30
C ARG A 439 -13.25 -2.62 -0.98
N LEU A 440 -11.92 -2.72 -0.89
CA LEU A 440 -11.23 -3.13 0.34
C LEU A 440 -11.53 -2.14 1.48
N SER A 441 -11.43 -0.82 1.26
CA SER A 441 -11.78 0.20 2.27
C SER A 441 -13.19 0.01 2.81
N GLN A 442 -14.18 -0.13 1.91
CA GLN A 442 -15.58 -0.34 2.28
C GLN A 442 -15.77 -1.60 3.14
N ARG A 443 -15.10 -2.70 2.76
CA ARG A 443 -15.11 -3.95 3.53
C ARG A 443 -14.55 -3.79 4.93
N LEU A 444 -13.43 -3.08 5.08
CA LEU A 444 -12.82 -2.83 6.39
C LEU A 444 -13.70 -1.92 7.25
N ASN A 445 -14.49 -1.04 6.64
CA ASN A 445 -15.44 -0.19 7.35
C ASN A 445 -16.74 -0.92 7.73
N SER A 446 -17.04 -2.07 7.11
CA SER A 446 -18.25 -2.85 7.36
C SER A 446 -18.04 -4.12 8.21
N LEU A 447 -16.91 -4.25 8.91
CA LEU A 447 -16.67 -5.41 9.77
C LEU A 447 -17.67 -5.45 10.94
N GLN A 448 -18.16 -6.65 11.27
CA GLN A 448 -19.09 -6.83 12.36
C GLN A 448 -18.34 -6.86 13.69
N ARG A 449 -18.79 -6.06 14.66
CA ARG A 449 -18.23 -6.08 16.01
C ARG A 449 -18.49 -7.43 16.70
N VAL A 450 -17.41 -8.06 17.16
CA VAL A 450 -17.43 -9.27 17.99
C VAL A 450 -17.44 -8.88 19.47
N ASP A 451 -16.50 -8.00 19.86
CA ASP A 451 -16.40 -7.43 21.20
C ASP A 451 -15.75 -6.04 21.20
N GLU A 452 -15.17 -5.59 22.30
CA GLU A 452 -14.51 -4.28 22.41
C GLU A 452 -13.22 -4.15 21.59
N GLN A 453 -12.57 -5.26 21.28
CA GLN A 453 -11.27 -5.30 20.59
C GLN A 453 -11.34 -5.94 19.22
N ARG A 454 -12.35 -6.77 18.96
CA ARG A 454 -12.40 -7.62 17.79
C ARG A 454 -13.60 -7.32 16.92
N GLU A 455 -13.35 -7.31 15.61
CA GLU A 455 -14.33 -7.14 14.56
C GLU A 455 -14.04 -8.18 13.46
N ILE A 456 -15.08 -8.80 12.91
CA ILE A 456 -14.93 -9.90 11.94
C ILE A 456 -15.57 -9.54 10.59
N GLY A 457 -14.88 -9.90 9.51
CA GLY A 457 -15.42 -9.82 8.16
C GLY A 457 -16.40 -10.96 7.91
N LEU A 458 -17.64 -10.64 7.55
CA LEU A 458 -18.68 -11.64 7.24
C LEU A 458 -18.63 -12.13 5.79
N GLU A 459 -17.92 -11.43 4.93
CA GLU A 459 -17.73 -11.81 3.54
C GLU A 459 -16.31 -12.33 3.33
N TYR A 460 -16.14 -13.16 2.31
CA TYR A 460 -14.81 -13.55 1.84
C TYR A 460 -14.13 -12.42 1.08
N ILE A 461 -12.80 -12.34 1.21
CA ILE A 461 -11.96 -11.46 0.39
C ILE A 461 -12.16 -11.82 -1.09
N SER A 462 -12.33 -10.83 -1.96
CA SER A 462 -12.54 -11.05 -3.39
C SER A 462 -11.22 -11.16 -4.17
N CYS A 463 -11.29 -11.70 -5.39
CA CYS A 463 -10.15 -11.76 -6.30
C CYS A 463 -9.49 -10.39 -6.51
N ALA A 464 -10.27 -9.33 -6.72
CA ALA A 464 -9.75 -7.98 -6.91
C ALA A 464 -9.05 -7.41 -5.66
N GLU A 465 -9.57 -7.70 -4.46
CA GLU A 465 -8.93 -7.26 -3.21
C GLU A 465 -7.60 -7.98 -2.98
N TYR A 466 -7.58 -9.30 -3.24
CA TYR A 466 -6.35 -10.09 -3.15
C TYR A 466 -5.32 -9.68 -4.23
N GLN A 467 -5.76 -9.23 -5.40
CA GLN A 467 -4.89 -8.72 -6.45
C GLN A 467 -4.02 -7.54 -5.99
N LEU A 468 -4.53 -6.68 -5.11
CA LEU A 468 -3.72 -5.59 -4.54
C LEU A 468 -2.48 -6.11 -3.81
N PHE A 469 -2.65 -7.18 -3.02
CA PHE A 469 -1.53 -7.85 -2.34
C PHE A 469 -0.57 -8.47 -3.34
N LEU A 470 -1.09 -9.13 -4.39
CA LEU A 470 -0.26 -9.72 -5.43
C LEU A 470 0.57 -8.68 -6.18
N ASP A 471 -0.02 -7.53 -6.51
CA ASP A 471 0.65 -6.47 -7.24
C ASP A 471 1.76 -5.82 -6.39
N ASP A 472 1.48 -5.53 -5.11
CA ASP A 472 2.47 -5.00 -4.17
C ASP A 472 3.63 -5.99 -3.97
N LYS A 473 3.33 -7.27 -3.73
CA LYS A 473 4.36 -8.30 -3.54
C LYS A 473 5.17 -8.60 -4.78
N ARG A 474 4.56 -8.50 -5.96
CA ARG A 474 5.26 -8.66 -7.23
C ARG A 474 6.26 -7.53 -7.47
N ALA A 475 5.95 -6.30 -7.04
CA ALA A 475 6.90 -5.19 -7.09
C ALA A 475 8.15 -5.46 -6.21
N GLU A 476 8.00 -6.23 -5.12
CA GLU A 476 9.10 -6.73 -4.27
C GLU A 476 9.80 -7.97 -4.84
N GLY A 477 9.32 -8.50 -5.98
CA GLY A 477 9.84 -9.71 -6.60
C GLY A 477 9.39 -11.01 -5.92
N GLU A 478 8.33 -10.97 -5.12
CA GLU A 478 7.69 -12.13 -4.49
C GLU A 478 6.42 -12.55 -5.26
N TYR A 479 6.05 -13.84 -5.24
CA TYR A 479 4.88 -14.36 -5.98
C TYR A 479 4.00 -15.23 -5.08
N TYR A 480 2.74 -14.81 -4.89
CA TYR A 480 1.76 -15.47 -4.02
C TYR A 480 0.42 -15.74 -4.72
N GLN A 481 0.40 -15.75 -6.05
CA GLN A 481 -0.81 -16.03 -6.81
C GLN A 481 -1.30 -17.47 -6.58
N PRO A 482 -2.62 -17.74 -6.57
CA PRO A 482 -3.14 -19.09 -6.47
C PRO A 482 -2.57 -20.03 -7.53
N ASP A 483 -2.24 -21.26 -7.15
CA ASP A 483 -1.50 -22.21 -8.00
C ASP A 483 -2.18 -22.57 -9.32
N HIS A 484 -3.50 -22.43 -9.38
CA HIS A 484 -4.34 -22.76 -10.53
C HIS A 484 -4.60 -21.55 -11.45
N TRP A 485 -4.10 -20.36 -11.11
CA TRP A 485 -4.18 -19.20 -11.99
C TRP A 485 -3.14 -19.33 -13.11
N THR A 486 -3.63 -19.17 -14.34
CA THR A 486 -2.81 -19.21 -15.56
C THR A 486 -2.10 -17.90 -15.82
N GLU A 487 -2.69 -16.78 -15.38
CA GLU A 487 -2.19 -15.43 -15.55
C GLU A 487 -1.77 -14.81 -14.20
N TYR A 488 -1.18 -13.62 -14.28
CA TYR A 488 -0.73 -12.83 -13.13
C TYR A 488 -1.85 -11.99 -12.49
N THR A 489 -2.99 -11.93 -13.16
CA THR A 489 -4.24 -11.30 -12.74
C THR A 489 -5.32 -12.34 -12.55
N PHE A 490 -6.34 -12.01 -11.77
CA PHE A 490 -7.51 -12.89 -11.62
C PHE A 490 -8.20 -13.12 -12.98
N PRO A 491 -8.90 -14.26 -13.17
CA PRO A 491 -9.66 -14.54 -14.38
C PRO A 491 -10.74 -13.49 -14.65
N ASN A 492 -10.91 -13.10 -15.91
CA ASN A 492 -11.92 -12.11 -16.31
C ASN A 492 -13.33 -12.48 -15.82
N GLY A 493 -14.04 -11.50 -15.26
CA GLY A 493 -15.40 -11.67 -14.71
C GLY A 493 -15.44 -12.24 -13.29
N THR A 494 -14.30 -12.47 -12.64
CA THR A 494 -14.22 -13.03 -11.27
C THR A 494 -13.78 -12.02 -10.21
N ALA A 495 -13.60 -10.74 -10.53
CA ALA A 495 -13.10 -9.71 -9.62
C ALA A 495 -13.83 -9.64 -8.28
N GLN A 496 -15.16 -9.80 -8.32
CA GLN A 496 -16.02 -9.77 -7.14
C GLN A 496 -16.20 -11.14 -6.47
N GLU A 497 -15.84 -12.22 -7.16
CA GLU A 497 -15.92 -13.55 -6.58
C GLU A 497 -14.91 -13.69 -5.44
N PRO A 498 -15.23 -14.51 -4.41
CA PRO A 498 -14.26 -14.85 -3.37
C PRO A 498 -12.97 -15.39 -3.98
N ILE A 499 -11.83 -14.93 -3.47
CA ILE A 499 -10.55 -15.55 -3.80
C ILE A 499 -10.57 -17.00 -3.32
N ARG A 500 -10.18 -17.93 -4.19
CA ARG A 500 -10.16 -19.37 -3.91
C ARG A 500 -8.78 -19.96 -4.12
N GLY A 501 -8.51 -21.09 -3.47
CA GLY A 501 -7.29 -21.88 -3.67
C GLY A 501 -6.03 -21.18 -3.17
N VAL A 502 -6.18 -20.26 -2.22
CA VAL A 502 -5.05 -19.59 -1.55
C VAL A 502 -4.45 -20.54 -0.52
N ARG A 503 -3.13 -20.52 -0.38
CA ARG A 503 -2.42 -21.35 0.61
C ARG A 503 -2.58 -20.77 2.02
N ALA A 504 -2.44 -21.63 3.02
CA ALA A 504 -2.27 -21.31 4.45
C ALA A 504 -1.49 -20.02 4.72
N GLU A 505 -0.22 -20.12 4.39
CA GLU A 505 0.81 -19.10 4.62
C GLU A 505 0.51 -17.83 3.82
N ASP A 506 0.09 -17.95 2.56
CA ASP A 506 -0.21 -16.80 1.70
C ASP A 506 -1.44 -16.01 2.20
N ALA A 507 -2.43 -16.70 2.78
CA ALA A 507 -3.59 -16.07 3.41
C ALA A 507 -3.21 -15.35 4.72
N GLU A 508 -2.23 -15.87 5.45
CA GLU A 508 -1.68 -15.19 6.63
C GLU A 508 -0.84 -13.97 6.23
N LEU A 509 0.04 -14.11 5.25
CA LEU A 509 0.84 -13.01 4.69
C LEU A 509 -0.06 -11.89 4.14
N PHE A 510 -1.21 -12.23 3.57
CA PHE A 510 -2.21 -11.23 3.18
C PHE A 510 -2.74 -10.43 4.38
N CYS A 511 -3.02 -11.10 5.52
CA CYS A 511 -3.44 -10.42 6.75
C CYS A 511 -2.33 -9.52 7.33
N GLU A 512 -1.08 -9.98 7.28
CA GLU A 512 0.08 -9.19 7.70
C GLU A 512 0.29 -7.97 6.81
N TRP A 513 0.22 -8.14 5.49
CA TRP A 513 0.26 -7.04 4.51
C TRP A 513 -0.86 -6.02 4.79
N LEU A 514 -2.07 -6.49 5.07
CA LEU A 514 -3.20 -5.63 5.39
C LEU A 514 -2.96 -4.82 6.68
N THR A 515 -2.38 -5.45 7.70
CA THR A 515 -1.96 -4.81 8.96
C THR A 515 -0.95 -3.70 8.71
N GLN A 516 0.09 -3.98 7.93
CA GLN A 516 1.12 -3.00 7.60
C GLN A 516 0.53 -1.82 6.81
N ARG A 517 -0.40 -2.10 5.90
CA ARG A 517 -1.06 -1.10 5.05
C ARG A 517 -1.96 -0.14 5.84
N GLN A 518 -2.69 -0.64 6.84
CA GLN A 518 -3.61 0.18 7.64
C GLN A 518 -2.91 0.97 8.75
N GLY A 519 -1.87 0.40 9.36
CA GLY A 519 -1.15 1.04 10.47
C GLY A 519 -1.99 1.15 11.76
N GLY A 520 -1.52 1.95 12.72
CA GLY A 520 -2.21 2.13 14.02
C GLY A 520 -2.11 0.95 15.00
N GLU A 521 -3.06 0.87 15.95
CA GLU A 521 -3.22 -0.21 16.98
C GLU A 521 -4.02 -1.41 16.43
N ILE A 522 -4.19 -1.49 15.11
CA ILE A 522 -5.09 -2.44 14.46
C ILE A 522 -4.27 -3.54 13.79
N HIS A 523 -4.57 -4.79 14.14
CA HIS A 523 -3.97 -5.99 13.57
C HIS A 523 -5.04 -6.80 12.82
N TYR A 524 -4.69 -7.32 11.65
CA TYR A 524 -5.53 -8.24 10.89
C TYR A 524 -4.96 -9.65 10.97
N ARG A 525 -5.84 -10.63 11.21
CA ARG A 525 -5.48 -12.05 11.22
C ARG A 525 -6.55 -12.93 10.61
N LEU A 526 -6.19 -14.18 10.36
CA LEU A 526 -7.17 -15.22 10.08
C LEU A 526 -8.08 -15.45 11.29
N PRO A 527 -9.37 -15.75 11.07
CA PRO A 527 -10.31 -16.05 12.14
C PRO A 527 -9.96 -17.33 12.89
N ARG A 528 -10.48 -17.48 14.10
CA ARG A 528 -10.47 -18.75 14.83
C ARG A 528 -11.63 -19.63 14.38
N PRO A 529 -11.54 -20.97 14.50
CA PRO A 529 -12.65 -21.86 14.16
C PRO A 529 -13.95 -21.53 14.91
N THR A 530 -13.84 -21.11 16.18
CA THR A 530 -14.98 -20.65 16.98
C THR A 530 -15.60 -19.36 16.46
N GLU A 531 -14.79 -18.43 15.94
CA GLU A 531 -15.25 -17.17 15.37
C GLU A 531 -16.02 -17.40 14.07
N ILE A 532 -15.55 -18.29 13.19
CA ILE A 532 -16.30 -18.69 11.99
C ILE A 532 -17.65 -19.33 12.33
N ARG A 533 -17.69 -20.20 13.35
CA ARG A 533 -18.95 -20.86 13.78
C ARG A 533 -19.95 -19.87 14.36
N ASN A 534 -19.50 -18.90 15.15
CA ASN A 534 -20.37 -17.92 15.79
C ASN A 534 -20.82 -16.80 14.83
N TYR A 535 -19.99 -16.49 13.83
CA TYR A 535 -20.23 -15.44 12.84
C TYR A 535 -20.14 -16.04 11.43
N PRO A 536 -21.16 -16.79 10.99
CA PRO A 536 -21.19 -17.41 9.67
C PRO A 536 -21.14 -16.34 8.56
N SER A 537 -20.71 -16.74 7.37
CA SER A 537 -20.66 -15.80 6.25
C SER A 537 -22.07 -15.38 5.83
N ILE A 538 -22.24 -14.10 5.49
CA ILE A 538 -23.51 -13.59 4.95
C ILE A 538 -23.69 -13.96 3.47
N THR A 539 -22.60 -14.24 2.76
CA THR A 539 -22.64 -14.70 1.37
C THR A 539 -22.72 -16.22 1.39
N VAL A 540 -23.84 -16.78 0.93
CA VAL A 540 -23.96 -18.24 0.75
C VAL A 540 -23.15 -18.62 -0.49
N VAL A 541 -21.89 -18.99 -0.26
CA VAL A 541 -20.99 -19.46 -1.30
C VAL A 541 -20.82 -20.96 -1.10
N ASN A 542 -21.48 -21.74 -1.96
CA ASN A 542 -21.38 -23.19 -1.93
C ASN A 542 -19.92 -23.64 -2.14
N ASN A 543 -19.52 -24.65 -1.38
CA ASN A 543 -18.20 -25.29 -1.44
C ASN A 543 -17.04 -24.33 -1.17
N LEU A 544 -17.17 -23.42 -0.18
CA LEU A 544 -16.08 -22.53 0.23
C LEU A 544 -15.95 -22.48 1.76
N ALA A 545 -14.74 -22.78 2.25
CA ALA A 545 -14.33 -22.62 3.64
C ALA A 545 -13.32 -21.49 3.80
N ALA A 546 -13.29 -20.89 4.98
CA ALA A 546 -12.29 -19.92 5.37
C ALA A 546 -11.12 -20.57 6.10
N TRP A 547 -9.90 -20.15 5.74
CA TRP A 547 -8.72 -20.47 6.55
C TRP A 547 -8.85 -19.89 7.96
N CYS A 548 -8.52 -20.71 8.94
CA CYS A 548 -8.54 -20.39 10.36
C CYS A 548 -7.21 -20.73 11.02
N ARG A 549 -6.86 -19.98 12.07
CA ARG A 549 -5.66 -20.23 12.89
C ARG A 549 -6.02 -20.50 14.35
N GLU A 550 -5.44 -21.55 14.94
CA GLU A 550 -5.57 -21.85 16.38
C GLU A 550 -4.49 -21.15 17.22
N ASN A 551 -4.73 -20.99 18.53
CA ASN A 551 -3.92 -20.18 19.46
C ASN A 551 -2.59 -20.81 19.92
N SER A 552 -2.22 -22.02 19.50
CA SER A 552 -0.99 -22.65 20.00
C SER A 552 0.26 -21.99 19.39
N GLU A 553 1.37 -21.95 20.12
CA GLU A 553 2.67 -21.39 19.65
C GLU A 553 3.21 -22.11 18.38
N ASN A 554 2.60 -23.23 17.99
CA ASN A 554 2.83 -23.98 16.75
C ASN A 554 1.57 -24.04 15.84
N GLY A 555 0.69 -23.03 15.92
CA GLY A 555 -0.71 -23.03 15.47
C GLY A 555 -0.99 -23.75 14.15
N ASP A 556 -1.73 -24.86 14.23
CA ASP A 556 -2.18 -25.60 13.05
C ASP A 556 -3.27 -24.78 12.30
N TYR A 557 -3.17 -24.73 10.97
CA TYR A 557 -4.21 -24.17 10.12
C TYR A 557 -5.40 -25.12 10.03
N SER A 558 -6.61 -24.59 9.87
CA SER A 558 -7.80 -25.39 9.57
C SER A 558 -8.72 -24.66 8.58
N LEU A 559 -9.50 -25.43 7.82
CA LEU A 559 -10.56 -24.89 6.96
C LEU A 559 -11.90 -25.08 7.66
N ASN A 560 -12.65 -24.00 7.86
CA ASN A 560 -13.96 -24.05 8.48
C ASN A 560 -14.99 -23.32 7.61
N GLY A 561 -16.21 -23.86 7.54
CA GLY A 561 -17.33 -23.23 6.83
C GLY A 561 -18.07 -24.15 5.86
N LEU A 562 -17.53 -25.33 5.54
CA LEU A 562 -18.23 -26.35 4.75
C LEU A 562 -19.29 -27.08 5.59
N THR A 563 -20.40 -27.43 4.97
CA THR A 563 -21.39 -28.35 5.53
C THR A 563 -20.91 -29.80 5.39
N LYS A 564 -21.44 -30.72 6.23
CA LYS A 564 -21.12 -32.16 6.14
C LYS A 564 -21.38 -32.75 4.75
N ASN A 565 -22.40 -32.25 4.04
CA ASN A 565 -22.71 -32.71 2.69
C ASN A 565 -21.68 -32.21 1.67
N GLU A 566 -21.20 -30.98 1.81
CA GLU A 566 -20.15 -30.43 0.93
C GLU A 566 -18.81 -31.13 1.18
N GLU A 567 -18.47 -31.43 2.43
CA GLU A 567 -17.29 -32.24 2.78
C GLU A 567 -17.38 -33.64 2.17
N ALA A 568 -18.52 -34.32 2.30
CA ALA A 568 -18.73 -35.64 1.69
C ALA A 568 -18.63 -35.60 0.16
N ASN A 569 -19.24 -34.60 -0.48
CA ASN A 569 -19.16 -34.42 -1.94
C ASN A 569 -17.72 -34.13 -2.40
N LEU A 570 -16.98 -33.33 -1.64
CA LEU A 570 -15.58 -33.05 -1.93
C LEU A 570 -14.72 -34.31 -1.78
N HIS A 571 -14.98 -35.11 -0.75
CA HIS A 571 -14.29 -36.38 -0.53
C HIS A 571 -14.51 -37.35 -1.70
N VAL A 572 -15.76 -37.48 -2.20
CA VAL A 572 -16.06 -38.31 -3.38
C VAL A 572 -15.32 -37.82 -4.62
N LYS A 573 -15.24 -36.50 -4.83
CA LYS A 573 -14.48 -35.91 -5.95
C LYS A 573 -12.98 -36.17 -5.83
N LEU A 574 -12.42 -36.14 -4.63
CA LEU A 574 -11.01 -36.43 -4.39
C LEU A 574 -10.68 -37.92 -4.59
N GLU A 575 -11.54 -38.82 -4.13
CA GLU A 575 -11.41 -40.27 -4.39
C GLU A 575 -11.44 -40.59 -5.89
N ALA A 576 -12.22 -39.83 -6.68
CA ALA A 576 -12.24 -39.98 -8.14
C ALA A 576 -10.95 -39.50 -8.82
N ILE A 577 -10.11 -38.70 -8.16
CA ILE A 577 -8.84 -38.20 -8.71
C ILE A 577 -7.71 -39.22 -8.53
N SER A 578 -7.67 -39.93 -7.39
CA SER A 578 -6.60 -40.88 -7.09
C SER A 578 -7.01 -41.89 -6.01
N GLU A 579 -6.55 -43.13 -6.17
CA GLU A 579 -6.78 -44.24 -5.22
C GLU A 579 -5.86 -44.21 -4.00
N LEU A 580 -4.82 -43.34 -3.99
CA LEU A 580 -3.96 -43.15 -2.81
C LEU A 580 -4.77 -42.62 -1.60
N PRO A 581 -4.39 -42.93 -0.35
CA PRO A 581 -5.12 -42.42 0.82
C PRO A 581 -5.00 -40.90 0.93
N PHE A 582 -6.12 -40.23 1.24
CA PHE A 582 -6.20 -38.80 1.51
C PHE A 582 -6.73 -38.57 2.93
N ASP A 583 -6.13 -37.66 3.69
CA ASP A 583 -6.62 -37.27 5.02
C ASP A 583 -7.12 -35.82 4.98
N PHE A 584 -8.45 -35.68 4.99
CA PHE A 584 -9.15 -34.39 4.91
C PHE A 584 -8.90 -33.50 6.14
N HIS A 585 -8.58 -34.08 7.30
CA HIS A 585 -8.49 -33.35 8.57
C HIS A 585 -7.07 -32.89 8.92
N ARG A 586 -6.06 -33.25 8.11
CA ARG A 586 -4.66 -32.82 8.27
C ARG A 586 -4.27 -31.71 7.30
N ALA A 587 -4.79 -30.51 7.51
CA ALA A 587 -4.36 -29.29 6.82
C ALA A 587 -2.83 -29.03 6.90
N ARG A 588 -2.18 -29.52 7.98
CA ARG A 588 -0.72 -29.48 8.19
C ARG A 588 0.09 -30.20 7.10
N GLY A 589 -0.46 -31.27 6.52
CA GLY A 589 0.22 -32.03 5.48
C GLY A 589 0.31 -31.26 4.17
N LEU A 590 -0.80 -30.66 3.76
CA LEU A 590 -0.85 -29.77 2.60
C LEU A 590 0.04 -28.54 2.82
N ALA A 591 -0.02 -27.87 3.99
CA ALA A 591 0.85 -26.74 4.36
C ALA A 591 2.35 -27.03 4.20
N ARG A 592 2.84 -28.17 4.68
CA ARG A 592 4.24 -28.57 4.50
C ARG A 592 4.59 -28.95 3.06
N ALA A 593 3.70 -29.61 2.33
CA ALA A 593 3.86 -29.85 0.91
C ALA A 593 3.92 -28.55 0.10
N PHE A 594 3.19 -27.51 0.53
CA PHE A 594 3.24 -26.17 -0.05
C PHE A 594 4.60 -25.48 0.19
N ALA A 595 5.22 -25.62 1.36
CA ALA A 595 6.56 -25.10 1.61
C ALA A 595 7.63 -25.79 0.73
N LEU A 596 7.53 -27.12 0.56
CA LEU A 596 8.39 -27.89 -0.35
C LEU A 596 8.15 -27.51 -1.83
N ALA A 597 6.90 -27.24 -2.20
CA ALA A 597 6.52 -26.78 -3.53
C ALA A 597 6.92 -25.32 -3.80
N ARG A 598 6.98 -24.46 -2.78
CA ARG A 598 7.51 -23.10 -2.87
C ARG A 598 8.97 -23.11 -3.26
N ASP A 599 9.78 -24.00 -2.69
CA ASP A 599 11.19 -24.15 -3.08
C ASP A 599 11.35 -24.69 -4.52
N LEU A 600 10.42 -25.53 -4.99
CA LEU A 600 10.33 -25.97 -6.39
C LEU A 600 9.81 -24.88 -7.35
N ALA A 601 8.91 -24.01 -6.90
CA ALA A 601 8.37 -22.89 -7.68
C ALA A 601 9.32 -21.67 -7.69
N LEU A 602 10.14 -21.51 -6.64
CA LEU A 602 11.28 -20.60 -6.53
C LEU A 602 12.49 -21.07 -7.35
N ALA A 603 12.39 -22.18 -8.09
CA ALA A 603 13.22 -22.47 -9.25
C ALA A 603 12.93 -21.45 -10.38
N ARG A 604 13.16 -20.19 -10.05
CA ARG A 604 13.03 -18.97 -10.85
C ARG A 604 13.98 -18.96 -12.05
N ASP A 605 14.74 -20.03 -12.23
CA ASP A 605 15.31 -20.42 -13.50
C ASP A 605 14.52 -21.60 -14.08
N PHE A 606 13.33 -21.30 -14.60
CA PHE A 606 12.56 -22.24 -15.42
C PHE A 606 13.40 -22.75 -16.61
N ALA A 607 14.35 -21.92 -17.08
CA ALA A 607 15.42 -22.29 -18.00
C ALA A 607 16.35 -23.38 -17.43
N ARG A 608 16.83 -23.25 -16.18
CA ARG A 608 17.66 -24.30 -15.53
C ARG A 608 16.89 -25.58 -15.28
N ALA A 609 15.59 -25.52 -14.98
CA ALA A 609 14.76 -26.71 -14.88
C ALA A 609 14.64 -27.39 -16.24
N LEU A 610 14.39 -26.64 -17.32
CA LEU A 610 14.37 -27.15 -18.69
C LEU A 610 15.73 -27.73 -19.11
N ASP A 611 16.84 -27.07 -18.77
CA ASP A 611 18.22 -27.53 -19.01
C ASP A 611 18.50 -28.82 -18.22
N PHE A 612 18.10 -28.88 -16.95
CA PHE A 612 18.18 -30.10 -16.14
C PHE A 612 17.35 -31.24 -16.73
N ALA A 613 16.12 -30.97 -17.22
CA ALA A 613 15.31 -31.99 -17.87
C ALA A 613 15.96 -32.50 -19.18
N HIS A 614 16.55 -31.60 -19.97
CA HIS A 614 17.31 -31.96 -21.17
C HIS A 614 18.56 -32.79 -20.84
N ASP A 615 19.38 -32.34 -19.88
CA ASP A 615 20.59 -33.01 -19.44
C ASP A 615 20.28 -34.36 -18.77
N PHE A 616 19.26 -34.43 -17.93
CA PHE A 616 18.83 -35.66 -17.26
C PHE A 616 18.22 -36.67 -18.24
N ALA A 617 17.42 -36.22 -19.22
CA ALA A 617 16.94 -37.10 -20.29
C ALA A 617 18.10 -37.67 -21.12
N ARG A 618 19.12 -36.85 -21.40
CA ARG A 618 20.36 -37.27 -22.06
C ARG A 618 21.17 -38.26 -21.22
N ASP A 619 21.30 -38.02 -19.92
CA ASP A 619 22.08 -38.84 -19.00
C ASP A 619 21.39 -40.18 -18.68
N LEU A 620 20.06 -40.21 -18.55
CA LEU A 620 19.29 -41.46 -18.40
C LEU A 620 19.46 -42.37 -19.62
N ALA A 621 19.56 -41.77 -20.81
CA ALA A 621 19.85 -42.48 -22.06
C ALA A 621 21.26 -43.10 -22.07
N LEU A 622 22.23 -42.53 -21.33
CA LEU A 622 23.59 -43.07 -21.22
C LEU A 622 23.72 -44.25 -20.24
N VAL A 623 22.75 -44.45 -19.33
CA VAL A 623 22.86 -45.41 -18.21
C VAL A 623 21.91 -46.62 -18.33
N GLY A 624 20.84 -46.55 -19.13
CA GLY A 624 19.76 -47.54 -19.09
C GLY A 624 19.96 -48.80 -19.95
N THR A 625 20.07 -49.98 -19.32
CA THR A 625 19.95 -51.31 -19.96
C THR A 625 18.50 -51.71 -20.33
N TYR A 626 17.53 -50.81 -20.15
CA TYR A 626 16.08 -51.06 -20.28
C TYR A 626 15.36 -50.10 -21.25
N LEU A 627 16.09 -49.15 -21.85
CA LEU A 627 15.57 -48.27 -22.90
C LEU A 627 15.73 -48.96 -24.26
N SER A 628 14.73 -48.86 -25.15
CA SER A 628 14.91 -49.33 -26.52
C SER A 628 15.97 -48.48 -27.25
N ASP A 629 16.79 -49.12 -28.08
CA ASP A 629 17.83 -48.43 -28.89
C ASP A 629 17.24 -47.29 -29.74
N ASP A 630 15.97 -47.39 -30.12
CA ASP A 630 15.25 -46.38 -30.89
C ASP A 630 14.94 -45.10 -30.11
N ILE A 631 14.60 -45.21 -28.81
CA ILE A 631 14.42 -44.02 -27.95
C ILE A 631 15.76 -43.34 -27.73
N TYR A 632 16.80 -44.14 -27.45
CA TYR A 632 18.16 -43.65 -27.28
C TYR A 632 18.63 -42.89 -28.53
N ARG A 633 18.43 -43.46 -29.72
CA ARG A 633 18.79 -42.83 -30.99
C ARG A 633 18.00 -41.53 -31.20
N ALA A 634 16.70 -41.52 -30.97
CA ALA A 634 15.87 -40.33 -31.13
C ALA A 634 16.29 -39.17 -30.19
N ILE A 635 16.62 -39.44 -28.92
CA ILE A 635 17.12 -38.43 -27.98
C ILE A 635 18.49 -37.92 -28.41
N LYS A 636 19.40 -38.82 -28.81
CA LYS A 636 20.77 -38.47 -29.26
C LYS A 636 20.79 -37.62 -30.52
N GLU A 637 19.84 -37.84 -31.43
CA GLU A 637 19.67 -37.07 -32.66
C GLU A 637 18.90 -35.74 -32.45
N GLY A 638 18.51 -35.42 -31.20
CA GLY A 638 17.76 -34.21 -30.87
C GLY A 638 16.28 -34.25 -31.28
N ASN A 639 15.77 -35.40 -31.73
CA ASN A 639 14.38 -35.57 -32.14
C ASN A 639 13.49 -35.95 -30.93
N LEU A 640 13.30 -34.98 -30.04
CA LEU A 640 12.57 -35.17 -28.79
C LEU A 640 11.08 -35.51 -28.99
N GLN A 641 10.47 -35.13 -30.11
CA GLN A 641 9.10 -35.53 -30.42
C GLN A 641 9.00 -37.01 -30.81
N ALA A 642 9.93 -37.52 -31.62
CA ALA A 642 9.99 -38.95 -31.91
C ALA A 642 10.25 -39.76 -30.63
N ALA A 643 11.17 -39.29 -29.78
CA ALA A 643 11.43 -39.90 -28.47
C ALA A 643 10.16 -39.93 -27.59
N LYS A 644 9.36 -38.85 -27.59
CA LYS A 644 8.12 -38.77 -26.83
C LYS A 644 7.08 -39.79 -27.31
N GLN A 645 6.92 -39.94 -28.62
CA GLN A 645 6.01 -40.93 -29.21
C GLN A 645 6.42 -42.37 -28.87
N LEU A 646 7.73 -42.65 -28.92
CA LEU A 646 8.26 -43.96 -28.55
C LEU A 646 8.11 -44.24 -27.03
N ALA A 647 8.34 -43.25 -26.18
CA ALA A 647 8.10 -43.36 -24.73
C ALA A 647 6.62 -43.61 -24.41
N GLN A 648 5.70 -43.01 -25.19
CA GLN A 648 4.26 -43.28 -25.09
C GLN A 648 3.92 -44.73 -25.43
N ALA A 649 4.56 -45.34 -26.43
CA ALA A 649 4.34 -46.74 -26.78
C ALA A 649 4.75 -47.70 -25.64
N ILE A 650 5.85 -47.41 -24.92
CA ILE A 650 6.31 -48.22 -23.77
C ILE A 650 5.30 -48.23 -22.62
N GLN A 651 4.45 -47.20 -22.49
CA GLN A 651 3.40 -47.16 -21.46
C GLN A 651 2.38 -48.30 -21.57
N THR A 652 2.34 -48.98 -22.72
CA THR A 652 1.42 -50.10 -23.01
C THR A 652 2.07 -51.47 -22.85
N GLU A 653 3.35 -51.55 -22.49
CA GLU A 653 4.05 -52.82 -22.28
C GLU A 653 3.54 -53.55 -21.03
N SER A 654 3.55 -54.90 -21.09
CA SER A 654 3.06 -55.76 -20.00
C SER A 654 3.98 -55.79 -18.78
N ASN A 655 5.24 -55.34 -18.92
CA ASN A 655 6.19 -55.29 -17.81
C ASN A 655 5.98 -54.01 -16.99
N PRO A 656 5.63 -54.12 -15.68
CA PRO A 656 5.38 -52.96 -14.83
C PRO A 656 6.58 -52.00 -14.70
N GLU A 657 7.82 -52.49 -14.73
CA GLU A 657 9.00 -51.63 -14.62
C GLU A 657 9.24 -50.82 -15.90
N GLN A 658 9.03 -51.42 -17.07
CA GLN A 658 9.14 -50.73 -18.36
C GLN A 658 8.00 -49.73 -18.55
N GLN A 659 6.77 -50.10 -18.17
CA GLN A 659 5.62 -49.19 -18.18
C GLN A 659 5.86 -47.93 -17.32
N ARG A 660 6.42 -48.10 -16.10
CA ARG A 660 6.78 -46.98 -15.22
C ARG A 660 7.83 -46.09 -15.84
N LEU A 661 8.89 -46.68 -16.39
CA LEU A 661 9.98 -45.96 -17.05
C LEU A 661 9.49 -45.18 -18.27
N GLY A 662 8.65 -45.79 -19.12
CA GLY A 662 8.03 -45.12 -20.28
C GLY A 662 7.12 -43.96 -19.88
N THR A 663 6.37 -44.11 -18.77
CA THR A 663 5.53 -43.03 -18.22
C THR A 663 6.37 -41.85 -17.73
N TRP A 664 7.45 -42.11 -17.01
CA TRP A 664 8.40 -41.09 -16.57
C TRP A 664 9.07 -40.34 -17.70
N LEU A 665 9.61 -41.09 -18.66
CA LEU A 665 10.27 -40.53 -19.84
C LEU A 665 9.30 -39.67 -20.66
N TYR A 666 8.05 -40.11 -20.82
CA TYR A 666 7.04 -39.35 -21.53
C TYR A 666 6.80 -37.97 -20.90
N PHE A 667 6.60 -37.89 -19.58
CA PHE A 667 6.36 -36.60 -18.91
C PHE A 667 7.61 -35.71 -18.88
N LEU A 668 8.80 -36.31 -18.74
CA LEU A 668 10.07 -35.57 -18.86
C LEU A 668 10.24 -34.96 -20.26
N LEU A 669 9.93 -35.72 -21.30
CA LEU A 669 9.95 -35.25 -22.69
C LEU A 669 8.82 -34.26 -22.99
N GLU A 670 7.67 -34.35 -22.30
CA GLU A 670 6.62 -33.32 -22.34
C GLU A 670 7.13 -31.99 -21.77
N CYS A 671 7.97 -32.00 -20.74
CA CYS A 671 8.64 -30.80 -20.22
C CYS A 671 9.59 -30.21 -21.27
N ALA A 672 10.46 -31.05 -21.84
CA ALA A 672 11.47 -30.64 -22.82
C ALA A 672 10.88 -30.13 -24.15
N THR A 673 9.70 -30.62 -24.53
CA THR A 673 9.01 -30.24 -25.79
C THR A 673 7.93 -29.17 -25.63
N ALA A 674 7.79 -28.59 -24.43
CA ALA A 674 6.77 -27.60 -24.15
C ALA A 674 7.04 -26.26 -24.87
N THR A 675 6.02 -25.73 -25.55
CA THR A 675 6.15 -24.51 -26.38
C THR A 675 5.80 -23.22 -25.64
N THR A 676 5.23 -23.30 -24.44
CA THR A 676 4.85 -22.16 -23.61
C THR A 676 5.18 -22.40 -22.14
N PRO A 677 5.44 -21.36 -21.33
CA PRO A 677 5.71 -21.50 -19.90
C PRO A 677 4.60 -22.24 -19.15
N LEU A 678 3.32 -22.02 -19.53
CA LEU A 678 2.17 -22.72 -18.94
C LEU A 678 2.21 -24.22 -19.22
N LYS A 679 2.41 -24.63 -20.48
CA LYS A 679 2.49 -26.05 -20.86
C LYS A 679 3.64 -26.74 -20.17
N ALA A 680 4.78 -26.06 -20.04
CA ALA A 680 5.93 -26.59 -19.35
C ALA A 680 5.67 -26.76 -17.85
N ARG A 681 4.99 -25.79 -17.21
CA ARG A 681 4.62 -25.88 -15.78
C ARG A 681 3.68 -27.07 -15.54
N GLN A 682 2.69 -27.25 -16.42
CA GLN A 682 1.77 -28.38 -16.38
C GLN A 682 2.51 -29.71 -16.56
N ALA A 683 3.42 -29.79 -17.53
CA ALA A 683 4.24 -30.99 -17.75
C ALA A 683 5.11 -31.33 -16.54
N TRP A 684 5.75 -30.33 -15.92
CA TRP A 684 6.54 -30.49 -14.70
C TRP A 684 5.72 -31.01 -13.54
N ARG A 685 4.49 -30.49 -13.35
CA ARG A 685 3.58 -30.99 -12.30
C ARG A 685 3.21 -32.44 -12.51
N LYS A 686 2.90 -32.85 -13.75
CA LYS A 686 2.61 -34.26 -14.09
C LYS A 686 3.82 -35.16 -13.82
N TYR A 687 5.01 -34.73 -14.22
CA TYR A 687 6.26 -35.46 -13.97
C TYR A 687 6.52 -35.65 -12.47
N SER A 688 6.48 -34.55 -11.70
CA SER A 688 6.68 -34.58 -10.25
C SER A 688 5.62 -35.42 -9.54
N ALA A 689 4.37 -35.40 -10.01
CA ALA A 689 3.28 -36.18 -9.42
C ALA A 689 3.56 -37.67 -9.58
N LYS A 690 4.03 -38.10 -10.76
CA LYS A 690 4.42 -39.49 -10.99
C LYS A 690 5.62 -39.90 -10.15
N ILE A 691 6.61 -39.05 -9.96
CA ILE A 691 7.73 -39.35 -9.05
C ILE A 691 7.23 -39.54 -7.62
N ALA A 692 6.40 -38.62 -7.12
CA ALA A 692 5.85 -38.69 -5.77
C ALA A 692 4.99 -39.95 -5.56
N GLU A 693 4.16 -40.31 -6.55
CA GLU A 693 3.37 -41.54 -6.55
C GLU A 693 4.24 -42.78 -6.39
N TYR A 694 5.27 -42.94 -7.23
CA TYR A 694 6.12 -44.13 -7.15
C TYR A 694 7.04 -44.13 -5.93
N ALA A 695 7.51 -42.97 -5.48
CA ALA A 695 8.25 -42.86 -4.24
C ALA A 695 7.38 -43.38 -3.09
N TRP A 696 6.13 -42.91 -2.98
CA TRP A 696 5.20 -43.36 -1.95
C TRP A 696 4.90 -44.87 -2.02
N ILE A 697 4.62 -45.41 -3.21
CA ILE A 697 4.40 -46.85 -3.43
C ILE A 697 5.63 -47.65 -2.98
N SER A 698 6.83 -47.19 -3.32
CA SER A 698 8.10 -47.83 -2.95
C SER A 698 8.30 -47.84 -1.43
N TYR A 699 7.97 -46.75 -0.73
CA TYR A 699 7.98 -46.69 0.74
C TYR A 699 6.99 -47.68 1.37
N ASN A 700 5.80 -47.88 0.79
CA ASN A 700 4.86 -48.91 1.25
C ASN A 700 5.36 -50.34 1.01
N GLU A 701 6.02 -50.59 -0.11
CA GLU A 701 6.61 -51.90 -0.38
C GLU A 701 7.78 -52.22 0.56
N LEU A 702 8.53 -51.19 0.99
CA LEU A 702 9.58 -51.28 2.00
C LEU A 702 9.06 -51.54 3.43
N GLU A 703 7.75 -51.43 3.69
CA GLU A 703 7.14 -51.84 4.96
C GLU A 703 6.80 -53.34 5.02
N LYS A 704 6.79 -54.04 3.87
CA LYS A 704 6.54 -55.48 3.80
C LYS A 704 7.64 -56.28 4.53
N PRO A 705 7.31 -57.40 5.21
CA PRO A 705 8.26 -58.18 6.01
C PRO A 705 9.47 -58.67 5.20
N LYS A 706 10.65 -58.72 5.86
CA LYS A 706 11.98 -58.94 5.25
C LYS A 706 12.13 -60.15 4.31
N ASN A 707 11.24 -61.15 4.41
CA ASN A 707 11.32 -62.38 3.62
C ASN A 707 10.91 -62.22 2.14
N ASN A 708 10.37 -61.07 1.74
CA ASN A 708 9.94 -60.81 0.35
C ASN A 708 10.75 -59.71 -0.37
N ARG A 709 11.97 -59.37 0.10
CA ARG A 709 12.76 -58.27 -0.49
C ARG A 709 13.81 -58.76 -1.49
N PRO A 710 13.91 -58.18 -2.70
CA PRO A 710 15.03 -58.38 -3.62
C PRO A 710 16.36 -57.98 -2.98
N TRP A 711 17.45 -58.70 -3.28
CA TRP A 711 18.75 -58.57 -2.60
C TRP A 711 19.36 -57.16 -2.68
N ARG A 712 19.05 -56.37 -3.71
CA ARG A 712 19.55 -55.00 -3.92
C ARG A 712 18.96 -53.96 -2.94
N GLN A 713 17.81 -54.25 -2.32
CA GLN A 713 17.14 -53.32 -1.39
C GLN A 713 17.57 -53.46 0.08
N ARG A 714 18.59 -54.29 0.36
CA ARG A 714 19.14 -54.48 1.72
C ARG A 714 20.05 -53.34 2.20
N TRP A 715 20.40 -52.37 1.35
CA TRP A 715 21.37 -51.31 1.66
C TRP A 715 20.76 -50.00 2.20
N LEU A 716 19.44 -49.79 2.09
CA LEU A 716 18.77 -48.53 2.46
C LEU A 716 18.33 -48.42 3.94
N SER A 717 18.56 -49.44 4.78
CA SER A 717 18.06 -49.43 6.16
C SER A 717 19.06 -48.89 7.18
N ARG A 718 19.30 -47.57 7.20
CA ARG A 718 19.82 -46.82 8.36
C ARG A 718 19.29 -45.37 8.37
N ARG A 719 18.01 -45.19 8.64
CA ARG A 719 17.44 -43.92 9.15
C ARG A 719 16.48 -44.22 10.30
N SER A 720 16.34 -43.28 11.23
CA SER A 720 15.46 -43.43 12.39
C SER A 720 14.02 -43.70 11.93
N ARG A 721 13.27 -44.52 12.67
CA ARG A 721 11.89 -44.90 12.32
C ARG A 721 10.91 -43.72 12.35
N ILE A 722 11.32 -42.58 12.93
CA ILE A 722 10.53 -41.35 13.09
C ILE A 722 10.65 -40.50 11.82
N ASP A 723 11.86 -40.24 11.31
CA ASP A 723 12.08 -39.53 10.04
C ASP A 723 11.41 -40.25 8.85
N TYR A 724 11.38 -41.58 8.88
CA TYR A 724 10.81 -42.42 7.83
C TYR A 724 9.30 -42.20 7.61
N ASN A 725 8.52 -42.02 8.68
CA ASN A 725 7.08 -41.83 8.58
C ASN A 725 6.73 -40.39 8.18
N GLU A 726 7.56 -39.41 8.58
CA GLU A 726 7.40 -38.01 8.21
C GLU A 726 7.72 -37.80 6.72
N ASP A 727 8.86 -38.32 6.24
CA ASP A 727 9.25 -38.31 4.81
C ASP A 727 8.16 -38.93 3.92
N LYS A 728 7.64 -40.10 4.32
CA LYS A 728 6.58 -40.82 3.59
C LYS A 728 5.29 -40.00 3.51
N GLN A 729 4.92 -39.33 4.60
CA GLN A 729 3.74 -38.49 4.64
C GLN A 729 3.92 -37.23 3.79
N ASP A 730 5.10 -36.62 3.80
CA ASP A 730 5.40 -35.42 3.01
C ASP A 730 5.37 -35.70 1.51
N ILE A 731 5.84 -36.88 1.07
CA ILE A 731 5.70 -37.34 -0.32
C ILE A 731 4.23 -37.50 -0.72
N LEU A 732 3.41 -38.09 0.16
CA LEU A 732 1.97 -38.25 -0.08
C LEU A 732 1.27 -36.88 -0.19
N ASN A 733 1.64 -35.95 0.67
CA ASN A 733 1.09 -34.60 0.67
C ASN A 733 1.48 -33.84 -0.61
N LEU A 734 2.74 -33.96 -1.07
CA LEU A 734 3.22 -33.38 -2.33
C LEU A 734 2.47 -33.95 -3.53
N TYR A 735 2.27 -35.27 -3.57
CA TYR A 735 1.48 -35.93 -4.59
C TYR A 735 0.06 -35.35 -4.67
N TRP A 736 -0.64 -35.27 -3.52
CA TRP A 736 -2.00 -34.78 -3.47
C TRP A 736 -2.10 -33.30 -3.84
N TRP A 737 -1.15 -32.47 -3.43
CA TRP A 737 -1.09 -31.07 -3.88
C TRP A 737 -1.03 -30.99 -5.41
N LEU A 738 -0.13 -31.74 -6.05
CA LEU A 738 0.00 -31.76 -7.50
C LEU A 738 -1.29 -32.20 -8.19
N GLN A 739 -1.91 -33.27 -7.70
CA GLN A 739 -3.18 -33.78 -8.25
C GLN A 739 -4.32 -32.76 -8.11
N ILE A 740 -4.45 -32.12 -6.96
CA ILE A 740 -5.48 -31.11 -6.70
C ILE A 740 -5.29 -29.90 -7.62
N VAL A 741 -4.05 -29.41 -7.77
CA VAL A 741 -3.74 -28.27 -8.65
C VAL A 741 -4.05 -28.61 -10.11
N MET A 742 -3.62 -29.78 -10.59
CA MET A 742 -3.91 -30.20 -11.97
C MET A 742 -5.42 -30.38 -12.20
N ALA A 743 -6.14 -30.99 -11.25
CA ALA A 743 -7.59 -31.14 -11.34
C ALA A 743 -8.33 -29.79 -11.36
N ARG A 744 -7.80 -28.76 -10.68
CA ARG A 744 -8.31 -27.38 -10.73
C ARG A 744 -8.08 -26.73 -12.08
N GLU A 745 -6.88 -26.84 -12.63
CA GLU A 745 -6.56 -26.29 -13.96
C GLU A 745 -7.39 -26.94 -15.07
N GLU A 746 -7.76 -28.21 -14.94
CA GLU A 746 -8.61 -28.94 -15.88
C GLU A 746 -10.12 -28.73 -15.63
N GLY A 747 -10.51 -27.93 -14.62
CA GLY A 747 -11.90 -27.68 -14.26
C GLY A 747 -12.64 -28.86 -13.63
N LYS A 748 -11.93 -29.94 -13.29
CA LYS A 748 -12.50 -31.16 -12.66
C LYS A 748 -12.79 -30.97 -11.17
N LEU A 749 -12.07 -30.05 -10.53
CA LEU A 749 -12.18 -29.78 -9.10
C LEU A 749 -12.18 -28.27 -8.84
N SER A 750 -13.25 -27.73 -8.26
CA SER A 750 -13.29 -26.33 -7.84
C SER A 750 -12.46 -26.15 -6.57
N ALA A 751 -11.74 -25.04 -6.43
CA ALA A 751 -11.09 -24.68 -5.18
C ALA A 751 -12.11 -24.35 -4.08
N TRP A 752 -11.76 -24.64 -2.83
CA TRP A 752 -12.66 -24.53 -1.67
C TRP A 752 -12.04 -23.76 -0.49
N GLU A 753 -10.82 -23.25 -0.67
CA GLU A 753 -10.08 -22.50 0.35
C GLU A 753 -10.14 -21.00 0.06
N GLY A 754 -10.77 -20.24 0.94
CA GLY A 754 -10.89 -18.78 0.85
C GLY A 754 -10.37 -18.07 2.09
N ILE A 755 -10.39 -16.73 2.02
CA ILE A 755 -9.91 -15.87 3.10
C ILE A 755 -11.08 -15.09 3.71
N ARG A 756 -11.17 -15.13 5.04
CA ARG A 756 -11.91 -14.16 5.85
C ARG A 756 -10.92 -13.55 6.84
N ILE A 757 -11.22 -12.33 7.29
CA ILE A 757 -10.33 -11.57 8.16
C ILE A 757 -11.00 -11.22 9.48
N VAL A 758 -10.21 -11.18 10.54
CA VAL A 758 -10.57 -10.58 11.83
C VAL A 758 -9.65 -9.39 12.04
N ARG A 759 -10.25 -8.26 12.36
CA ARG A 759 -9.60 -7.07 12.85
C ARG A 759 -9.55 -7.15 14.37
N GLU A 760 -8.36 -7.08 14.93
CA GLU A 760 -8.12 -7.00 16.37
C GLU A 760 -7.46 -5.67 16.70
N ARG A 761 -7.73 -5.16 17.90
CA ARG A 761 -7.01 -4.04 18.48
C ARG A 761 -6.16 -4.60 19.59
N GLU A 762 -4.87 -4.27 19.59
CA GLU A 762 -4.00 -4.70 20.68
C GLU A 762 -4.51 -4.12 22.01
N LEU A 763 -4.74 -5.01 22.97
CA LEU A 763 -4.79 -4.64 24.38
C LEU A 763 -3.37 -4.26 24.81
N LEU A 764 -3.19 -3.01 25.21
CA LEU A 764 -2.09 -2.63 26.09
C LEU A 764 -2.49 -2.89 27.54
#